data_AF-A0A0E3YSQ5-F1
#
_entry.id   AF-A0A0E3YSQ5-F1
#
_cell.length_a   1.000
_cell.length_b   1.000
_cell.length_c   1.000
_cell.angle_alpha   90.00
_cell.angle_beta   90.00
_cell.angle_gamma   90.00
#
_symmetry.space_group_name_H-M   'P 1'
#
loop_
_entity.id
_entity.type
_entity.pdbx_description
1 polymer ?
#
loop_
_entity_poly.entity_id
_entity_poly.type
_entity_poly.pdbx_seq_one_letter_code
_entity_poly.pdbx_strand_id
1 'polypeptide(L)'
;MFRAAPLGATGGATSPKVAWNSGSVSTQDVTLTGTTGGGAYNLVWNGNATSVTAGQSGQFTGTNNLGVAVSNPTFESGDNLTISQSGTMNVIAAGLTIGTLTDSNASGNSAVAGGNITAATLSKTGAGTLSLSGNNSFSGGGSITSGTVVAGSSGALGSSTMTLNGAVISVTNSAVTTLSVPLSIGAAGGTVDNANDLTLSGAITGSSNTLTKTGSGKLSLTGTLGSNKNGVAISLSAGSLDLSGSAKELGGTSTLNGNVTATSTTLNLSQSSVINGTGTLFINGGTIATVFGSTGGSSTINKDVNFANNVALTGASGKSLKFDTGTLSGNGTLTTSGSGGVQLNSTATSSYSGNIVNSTTLTASAQSLAAVSAVATTTNFTIDNKLANTGATVAANITGTGAVFKTSDGDVNLTGINGFSGGLTLTAGGVLVNAANGLGSGTITAANANSKVGLATGSNASVSLNNSVNTGTLATHVMAFSPTAGKTITLNGTVSGSGILKISGGGDLAVANSANNYSGGTEIGTGRIIIADDAALGSGAANFGTTSNSYFVATANITSSRSFTISGTGYTANFDTNGNNMNLIGAISPVSSGGNLNKLGAGTLTLSGISTYAGATTVTAGTLIIGGSGSINSSSGITLNGGTFKNNSTVALTAPLTVNSGTVGGTNLSGVALTIGANQTVSPGNSPGTLAAGATTFSNGGTYVWEINNAAGTAGTNWDLLTVPSMDVSGLSAGGFTVNLVTLVNPGNAAGLADSFNSAVSQSFLFVDAAATISSFAGTAFIIDASSFQNPYGGTWSIKRGDDVSIVGGDDTQLYVSYAAIPEPSAYSACVGLGVVGLALHRRRRKAA
;
A
#
# COMPACT_ATOMS: atom_id res chain seq x y z
N MET A 1 61.51 53.96 37.18
CA MET A 1 61.26 53.90 38.65
C MET A 1 61.45 55.29 39.25
N PHE A 2 60.38 56.06 39.41
CA PHE A 2 60.33 57.18 40.36
C PHE A 2 59.06 56.98 41.19
N ARG A 3 59.23 56.79 42.50
CA ARG A 3 58.14 56.56 43.45
C ARG A 3 57.82 57.90 44.12
N ALA A 4 56.76 58.57 43.66
CA ALA A 4 56.23 59.73 44.37
C ALA A 4 55.39 59.25 45.57
N ALA A 5 55.64 59.82 46.75
CA ALA A 5 54.88 59.54 47.96
C ALA A 5 53.48 60.19 47.92
N PRO A 6 52.47 59.65 48.63
CA PRO A 6 51.14 60.24 48.65
C PRO A 6 51.12 61.47 49.55
N LEU A 7 50.68 62.61 49.01
CA LEU A 7 50.27 63.76 49.83
C LEU A 7 48.96 63.42 50.54
N GLY A 8 48.97 63.52 51.87
CA GLY A 8 47.81 63.29 52.72
C GLY A 8 46.71 64.32 52.48
N ALA A 9 45.47 63.85 52.43
CA ALA A 9 44.28 64.67 52.33
C ALA A 9 43.78 65.09 53.72
N THR A 10 43.57 66.39 53.92
CA THR A 10 42.66 66.93 54.93
C THR A 10 41.59 67.76 54.24
N GLY A 11 40.33 67.54 54.59
CA GLY A 11 39.21 68.42 54.24
C GLY A 11 38.19 67.78 53.29
N GLY A 12 36.95 67.69 53.77
CA GLY A 12 35.83 67.06 53.08
C GLY A 12 35.45 67.74 51.77
N ALA A 13 35.55 66.99 50.69
CA ALA A 13 34.79 67.17 49.46
C ALA A 13 34.62 65.79 48.83
N THR A 14 33.40 65.48 48.44
CA THR A 14 33.01 64.28 47.70
C THR A 14 33.88 64.10 46.46
N SER A 15 34.60 62.98 46.38
CA SER A 15 35.45 62.49 45.29
C SER A 15 36.75 63.28 45.02
N PRO A 16 37.93 62.84 45.50
CA PRO A 16 39.19 63.46 45.11
C PRO A 16 39.48 63.20 43.62
N LYS A 17 39.65 64.29 42.87
CA LYS A 17 40.14 64.27 41.48
C LYS A 17 41.67 64.29 41.53
N VAL A 18 42.32 63.27 40.97
CA VAL A 18 43.77 63.32 40.72
C VAL A 18 43.97 64.07 39.40
N ALA A 19 44.47 65.31 39.47
CA ALA A 19 44.81 66.12 38.30
C ALA A 19 46.32 66.08 38.06
N TRP A 20 46.75 65.73 36.84
CA TRP A 20 48.15 65.88 36.41
C TRP A 20 48.29 67.20 35.65
N ASN A 21 49.01 68.16 36.24
CA ASN A 21 49.37 69.40 35.56
C ASN A 21 50.70 69.24 34.82
N SER A 22 50.61 69.33 33.49
CA SER A 22 51.61 69.77 32.52
C SER A 22 53.09 69.75 32.94
N GLY A 23 53.79 68.71 32.50
CA GLY A 23 55.20 68.77 32.09
C GLY A 23 55.36 67.83 30.91
N SER A 24 55.95 68.29 29.80
CA SER A 24 56.13 67.49 28.58
C SER A 24 56.88 66.19 28.90
N VAL A 25 56.16 65.07 28.99
CA VAL A 25 56.74 63.74 29.13
C VAL A 25 56.94 63.20 27.72
N SER A 26 58.18 63.19 27.23
CA SER A 26 58.45 62.92 25.81
C SER A 26 58.72 61.45 25.44
N THR A 27 58.61 60.46 26.35
CA THR A 27 59.01 59.07 25.99
C THR A 27 58.41 57.93 26.82
N GLN A 28 57.22 58.01 27.41
CA GLN A 28 56.71 56.86 28.18
C GLN A 28 55.25 56.53 27.92
N ASP A 29 55.00 55.25 27.61
CA ASP A 29 53.74 54.58 27.87
C ASP A 29 53.30 54.93 29.29
N VAL A 30 52.22 55.69 29.42
CA VAL A 30 51.69 56.06 30.73
C VAL A 30 50.86 54.88 31.23
N THR A 31 51.50 53.96 31.95
CA THR A 31 50.79 52.92 32.70
C THR A 31 50.29 53.49 34.02
N LEU A 32 48.99 53.73 34.13
CA LEU A 32 48.36 54.11 35.39
C LEU A 32 48.09 52.83 36.21
N THR A 33 48.92 52.59 37.22
CA THR A 33 48.75 51.52 38.22
C THR A 33 48.20 52.09 39.53
N GLY A 34 47.07 51.59 40.00
CA GLY A 34 46.51 52.02 41.29
C GLY A 34 45.64 50.95 41.96
N THR A 35 45.88 50.72 43.25
CA THR A 35 44.98 50.01 44.17
C THR A 35 44.15 51.05 44.92
N THR A 36 42.87 51.23 44.55
CA THR A 36 41.98 52.16 45.25
C THR A 36 41.20 51.42 46.33
N GLY A 37 41.08 51.99 47.53
CA GLY A 37 40.19 51.47 48.57
C GLY A 37 38.75 51.83 48.26
N GLY A 38 37.97 50.88 47.72
CA GLY A 38 36.50 50.79 47.79
C GLY A 38 35.60 51.91 47.22
N GLY A 39 36.13 53.07 46.81
CA GLY A 39 35.34 54.19 46.27
C GLY A 39 35.54 54.41 44.77
N ALA A 40 34.53 54.93 44.07
CA ALA A 40 34.67 55.36 42.67
C ALA A 40 35.42 56.69 42.60
N TYR A 41 36.60 56.70 41.96
CA TYR A 41 37.42 57.89 41.75
C TYR A 41 37.43 58.28 40.28
N ASN A 42 37.38 59.59 39.99
CA ASN A 42 37.57 60.12 38.63
C ASN A 42 39.05 60.51 38.44
N LEU A 43 39.76 59.81 37.56
CA LEU A 43 40.97 60.33 36.91
C LEU A 43 40.50 61.34 35.86
N VAL A 44 40.88 62.61 36.04
CA VAL A 44 40.58 63.68 35.10
C VAL A 44 41.90 64.11 34.46
N TRP A 45 42.11 63.75 33.19
CA TRP A 45 43.23 64.31 32.42
C TRP A 45 42.79 65.64 31.81
N ASN A 46 43.13 66.74 32.49
CA ASN A 46 42.97 68.10 31.98
C ASN A 46 44.26 68.56 31.28
N GLY A 47 44.67 67.83 30.24
CA GLY A 47 45.80 68.25 29.40
C GLY A 47 45.33 69.25 28.35
N ASN A 48 45.60 70.54 28.53
CA ASN A 48 45.50 71.55 27.46
C ASN A 48 46.68 71.44 26.46
N ALA A 49 47.16 70.21 26.19
CA ALA A 49 48.30 69.92 25.33
C ALA A 49 47.79 69.26 24.06
N THR A 50 48.08 69.90 22.92
CA THR A 50 47.46 69.65 21.61
C THR A 50 47.97 68.42 20.85
N SER A 51 48.78 67.54 21.44
CA SER A 51 49.08 66.23 20.85
C SER A 51 49.84 65.28 21.78
N VAL A 52 49.56 63.98 21.64
CA VAL A 52 50.41 62.86 22.06
C VAL A 52 51.10 62.35 20.80
N THR A 53 52.43 62.34 20.76
CA THR A 53 53.19 61.96 19.56
C THR A 53 53.01 60.48 19.23
N ALA A 54 52.75 60.19 17.96
CA ALA A 54 52.46 58.87 17.39
C ALA A 54 53.28 57.69 17.94
N GLY A 55 52.58 56.63 18.35
CA GLY A 55 53.15 55.29 18.61
C GLY A 55 53.16 54.82 20.07
N GLN A 56 52.39 55.46 20.96
CA GLN A 56 52.40 55.17 22.41
C GLN A 56 51.10 54.49 22.87
N SER A 57 51.19 53.64 23.89
CA SER A 57 50.08 52.87 24.45
C SER A 57 49.69 53.38 25.84
N GLY A 58 48.47 53.87 26.01
CA GLY A 58 47.88 54.12 27.33
C GLY A 58 47.33 52.82 27.92
N GLN A 59 47.96 52.28 28.96
CA GLN A 59 47.50 51.09 29.67
C GLN A 59 46.96 51.45 31.06
N PHE A 60 45.68 51.13 31.32
CA PHE A 60 45.08 51.26 32.65
C PHE A 60 45.05 49.89 33.35
N THR A 61 45.75 49.76 34.48
CA THR A 61 45.88 48.50 35.23
C THR A 61 45.56 48.74 36.72
N GLY A 62 44.57 48.07 37.29
CA GLY A 62 44.17 48.25 38.69
C GLY A 62 43.08 47.26 39.13
N THR A 63 42.85 47.13 40.43
CA THR A 63 41.93 46.13 41.02
C THR A 63 40.59 46.68 41.55
N ASN A 64 40.29 47.98 41.38
CA ASN A 64 39.03 48.59 41.86
C ASN A 64 38.56 49.78 40.97
N ASN A 65 37.25 50.08 41.03
CA ASN A 65 36.49 51.02 40.18
C ASN A 65 37.24 52.31 39.78
N LEU A 66 37.42 52.53 38.47
CA LEU A 66 38.16 53.65 37.90
C LEU A 66 37.29 54.44 36.91
N GLY A 67 36.81 55.63 37.29
CA GLY A 67 36.20 56.57 36.36
C GLY A 67 37.29 57.37 35.67
N VAL A 68 37.25 57.51 34.35
CA VAL A 68 38.14 58.39 33.60
C VAL A 68 37.26 59.40 32.88
N ALA A 69 37.22 60.64 33.36
CA ALA A 69 36.49 61.72 32.71
C ALA A 69 37.49 62.60 31.96
N VAL A 70 37.44 62.59 30.62
CA VAL A 70 38.37 63.35 29.78
C VAL A 70 37.57 64.33 28.94
N SER A 71 37.73 65.62 29.21
CA SER A 71 37.17 66.67 28.34
C SER A 71 38.13 66.94 27.19
N ASN A 72 37.77 66.48 25.98
CA ASN A 72 38.46 66.78 24.71
C ASN A 72 39.91 66.25 24.51
N PRO A 73 40.22 64.94 24.71
CA PRO A 73 41.53 64.43 24.35
C PRO A 73 41.67 64.31 22.81
N THR A 74 42.67 64.97 22.23
CA THR A 74 43.11 64.73 20.85
C THR A 74 44.26 63.72 20.88
N PHE A 75 43.99 62.44 20.57
CA PHE A 75 45.05 61.48 20.28
C PHE A 75 45.46 61.59 18.80
N GLU A 76 46.71 61.31 18.48
CA GLU A 76 47.17 61.27 17.10
C GLU A 76 46.72 59.96 16.41
N SER A 77 46.68 59.99 15.07
CA SER A 77 46.37 58.80 14.26
C SER A 77 47.38 57.68 14.55
N GLY A 78 46.99 56.68 15.35
CA GLY A 78 47.81 55.50 15.69
C GLY A 78 47.86 55.14 17.17
N ASP A 79 47.47 56.05 18.07
CA ASP A 79 47.52 55.82 19.52
C ASP A 79 46.49 54.78 19.97
N ASN A 80 46.86 53.85 20.86
CA ASN A 80 45.94 52.79 21.30
C ASN A 80 45.40 53.04 22.71
N LEU A 81 44.12 52.71 22.92
CA LEU A 81 43.49 52.67 24.23
C LEU A 81 43.32 51.21 24.66
N THR A 82 43.97 50.81 25.75
CA THR A 82 43.83 49.46 26.33
C THR A 82 43.22 49.49 27.73
N ILE A 83 42.10 48.78 27.87
CA ILE A 83 41.38 48.54 29.12
C ILE A 83 41.70 47.11 29.57
N SER A 84 42.50 46.91 30.61
CA SER A 84 42.96 45.57 31.04
C SER A 84 42.74 45.27 32.53
N GLN A 85 41.83 45.99 33.19
CA GLN A 85 41.57 45.86 34.63
C GLN A 85 40.56 44.74 34.97
N SER A 86 40.28 44.53 36.26
CA SER A 86 39.09 43.82 36.75
C SER A 86 38.23 44.82 37.53
N GLY A 87 36.94 44.96 37.18
CA GLY A 87 36.00 45.90 37.81
C GLY A 87 35.31 46.87 36.83
N THR A 88 34.66 47.90 37.36
CA THR A 88 33.94 48.90 36.53
C THR A 88 34.86 50.05 36.10
N MET A 89 34.91 50.35 34.80
CA MET A 89 35.57 51.53 34.22
C MET A 89 34.56 52.35 33.42
N ASN A 90 34.50 53.67 33.63
CA ASN A 90 33.68 54.55 32.81
C ASN A 90 34.55 55.63 32.16
N VAL A 91 34.67 55.61 30.84
CA VAL A 91 35.32 56.65 30.04
C VAL A 91 34.23 57.63 29.63
N ILE A 92 34.20 58.80 30.26
CA ILE A 92 33.29 59.90 29.89
C ILE A 92 34.06 60.84 28.99
N ALA A 93 33.83 60.78 27.68
CA ALA A 93 34.48 61.63 26.68
C ALA A 93 33.44 62.22 25.71
N ALA A 94 33.59 63.47 25.30
CA ALA A 94 32.74 64.11 24.29
C ALA A 94 32.95 63.52 22.86
N GLY A 95 34.05 62.78 22.68
CA GLY A 95 34.45 62.05 21.48
C GLY A 95 35.87 61.50 21.66
N LEU A 96 36.20 60.38 21.01
CA LEU A 96 37.49 59.70 21.14
C LEU A 96 38.02 59.33 19.75
N THR A 97 39.12 59.92 19.32
CA THR A 97 39.84 59.49 18.10
C THR A 97 41.08 58.72 18.52
N ILE A 98 41.25 57.46 18.11
CA ILE A 98 42.37 56.57 18.48
C ILE A 98 42.72 55.62 17.30
N GLY A 99 43.84 54.92 17.37
CA GLY A 99 44.17 53.77 16.52
C GLY A 99 43.34 52.54 16.87
N THR A 100 43.55 51.94 18.05
CA THR A 100 42.84 50.72 18.47
C THR A 100 42.20 50.87 19.84
N LEU A 101 40.94 50.43 19.97
CA LEU A 101 40.31 50.18 21.26
C LEU A 101 40.48 48.71 21.63
N THR A 102 41.29 48.41 22.64
CA THR A 102 41.44 47.07 23.22
C THR A 102 40.77 47.01 24.58
N ASP A 103 39.85 46.05 24.77
CA ASP A 103 39.27 45.73 26.07
C ASP A 103 39.52 44.27 26.44
N SER A 104 40.51 44.06 27.30
CA SER A 104 40.88 42.80 27.93
C SER A 104 40.37 42.68 29.37
N ASN A 105 39.39 43.50 29.78
CA ASN A 105 38.82 43.48 31.13
C ASN A 105 38.28 42.09 31.50
N ALA A 106 38.85 41.48 32.54
CA ALA A 106 38.52 40.11 32.95
C ALA A 106 37.19 39.99 33.69
N SER A 107 36.64 41.06 34.28
CA SER A 107 35.36 41.04 35.01
C SER A 107 34.77 42.45 35.22
N GLY A 108 33.44 42.59 35.34
CA GLY A 108 32.79 43.89 35.53
C GLY A 108 32.51 44.65 34.22
N ASN A 109 32.24 45.96 34.30
CA ASN A 109 31.74 46.76 33.19
C ASN A 109 32.74 47.85 32.76
N SER A 110 33.24 47.78 31.54
CA SER A 110 33.88 48.87 30.81
C SER A 110 32.78 49.66 30.08
N ALA A 111 32.69 50.98 30.24
CA ALA A 111 31.73 51.82 29.53
C ALA A 111 32.47 52.98 28.86
N VAL A 112 32.18 53.24 27.59
CA VAL A 112 32.54 54.49 26.92
C VAL A 112 31.26 55.30 26.74
N ALA A 113 31.09 56.28 27.62
CA ALA A 113 29.90 57.11 27.76
C ALA A 113 30.09 58.50 27.15
N GLY A 114 29.09 58.97 26.40
CA GLY A 114 28.91 60.41 26.11
C GLY A 114 29.49 60.96 24.80
N GLY A 115 30.09 60.13 23.93
CA GLY A 115 30.65 60.58 22.65
C GLY A 115 30.92 59.44 21.66
N ASN A 116 31.19 59.80 20.39
CA ASN A 116 31.52 58.85 19.31
C ASN A 116 33.01 58.45 19.38
N ILE A 117 33.32 57.20 19.11
CA ILE A 117 34.69 56.69 18.95
C ILE A 117 35.02 56.62 17.45
N THR A 118 36.11 57.25 17.02
CA THR A 118 36.73 57.06 15.72
C THR A 118 38.01 56.26 15.92
N ALA A 119 38.01 55.00 15.49
CA ALA A 119 39.16 54.10 15.63
C ALA A 119 39.44 53.32 14.34
N ALA A 120 40.68 52.86 14.18
CA ALA A 120 41.00 51.88 13.15
C ALA A 120 40.40 50.51 13.50
N THR A 121 40.56 50.02 14.74
CA THR A 121 40.01 48.70 15.13
C THR A 121 39.45 48.62 16.55
N LEU A 122 38.51 47.68 16.76
CA LEU A 122 38.04 47.23 18.08
C LEU A 122 38.56 45.82 18.39
N SER A 123 39.10 45.59 19.59
CA SER A 123 39.55 44.28 20.08
C SER A 123 39.00 44.01 21.48
N LYS A 124 38.02 43.12 21.62
CA LYS A 124 37.43 42.72 22.90
C LYS A 124 37.81 41.29 23.23
N THR A 125 38.69 41.11 24.22
CA THR A 125 39.27 39.81 24.59
C THR A 125 38.99 39.38 26.03
N GLY A 126 38.60 40.31 26.90
CA GLY A 126 38.29 40.03 28.30
C GLY A 126 36.87 39.51 28.51
N ALA A 127 36.61 38.82 29.63
CA ALA A 127 35.28 38.27 29.95
C ALA A 127 34.27 39.31 30.47
N GLY A 128 34.70 40.53 30.81
CA GLY A 128 33.83 41.64 31.25
C GLY A 128 32.91 42.20 30.15
N THR A 129 32.09 43.18 30.50
CA THR A 129 31.13 43.85 29.60
C THR A 129 31.68 45.18 29.08
N LEU A 130 31.69 45.42 27.77
CA LEU A 130 31.99 46.71 27.15
C LEU A 130 30.70 47.41 26.67
N SER A 131 30.33 48.55 27.23
CA SER A 131 29.19 49.34 26.79
C SER A 131 29.61 50.46 25.85
N LEU A 132 29.03 50.46 24.64
CA LEU A 132 29.28 51.43 23.58
C LEU A 132 28.00 52.24 23.34
N SER A 133 27.98 53.49 23.80
CA SER A 133 26.78 54.34 23.79
C SER A 133 26.66 55.29 22.60
N GLY A 134 27.78 55.67 21.97
CA GLY A 134 27.82 56.57 20.80
C GLY A 134 27.70 55.85 19.45
N ASN A 135 27.61 56.62 18.35
CA ASN A 135 27.72 56.09 16.99
C ASN A 135 29.20 56.05 16.61
N ASN A 136 29.80 54.87 16.68
CA ASN A 136 31.24 54.71 16.54
C ASN A 136 31.63 54.42 15.08
N SER A 137 32.89 54.71 14.73
CA SER A 137 33.49 54.44 13.43
C SER A 137 34.76 53.62 13.63
N PHE A 138 34.66 52.31 13.39
CA PHE A 138 35.79 51.37 13.39
C PHE A 138 36.16 51.04 11.93
N SER A 139 37.04 51.82 11.30
CA SER A 139 37.23 51.76 9.84
C SER A 139 37.82 50.43 9.34
N GLY A 140 38.67 49.78 10.14
CA GLY A 140 39.21 48.44 9.92
C GLY A 140 38.38 47.30 10.52
N GLY A 141 37.24 47.60 11.15
CA GLY A 141 36.38 46.61 11.82
C GLY A 141 36.88 46.22 13.21
N GLY A 142 36.66 44.97 13.61
CA GLY A 142 37.10 44.52 14.93
C GLY A 142 36.88 43.04 15.21
N SER A 143 37.38 42.60 16.36
CA SER A 143 37.29 41.23 16.86
C SER A 143 36.75 41.22 18.29
N ILE A 144 35.70 40.43 18.52
CA ILE A 144 35.01 40.27 19.80
C ILE A 144 35.08 38.78 20.17
N THR A 145 36.07 38.42 20.98
CA THR A 145 36.42 37.02 21.26
C THR A 145 35.98 36.55 22.65
N SER A 146 35.63 37.45 23.57
CA SER A 146 35.11 37.10 24.89
C SER A 146 34.23 38.19 25.49
N GLY A 147 33.49 37.81 26.54
CA GLY A 147 32.64 38.71 27.30
C GLY A 147 31.44 39.24 26.52
N THR A 148 30.93 40.40 26.96
CA THR A 148 29.75 41.04 26.37
C THR A 148 30.11 42.41 25.80
N VAL A 149 29.57 42.77 24.64
CA VAL A 149 29.54 44.13 24.12
C VAL A 149 28.09 44.61 24.09
N VAL A 150 27.77 45.64 24.88
CA VAL A 150 26.44 46.27 24.88
C VAL A 150 26.40 47.36 23.82
N ALA A 151 25.59 47.17 22.79
CA ALA A 151 25.34 48.17 21.76
C ALA A 151 24.22 49.13 22.21
N GLY A 152 24.60 50.30 22.72
CA GLY A 152 23.69 51.32 23.22
C GLY A 152 23.08 52.23 22.14
N SER A 153 23.61 52.19 20.92
CA SER A 153 23.14 52.94 19.74
C SER A 153 23.16 52.05 18.48
N SER A 154 22.45 52.46 17.43
CA SER A 154 22.43 51.75 16.13
C SER A 154 23.80 51.73 15.42
N GLY A 155 24.67 52.71 15.72
CA GLY A 155 26.03 52.81 15.21
C GLY A 155 27.12 52.33 16.17
N ALA A 156 26.75 51.67 17.28
CA ALA A 156 27.70 51.34 18.35
C ALA A 156 28.89 50.49 17.90
N LEU A 157 28.72 49.66 16.87
CA LEU A 157 29.75 48.76 16.34
C LEU A 157 30.38 49.27 15.03
N GLY A 158 30.03 50.46 14.56
CA GLY A 158 30.50 50.98 13.27
C GLY A 158 29.95 50.22 12.05
N SER A 159 30.58 50.46 10.90
CA SER A 159 30.12 49.98 9.58
C SER A 159 30.99 48.91 8.94
N SER A 160 32.24 48.73 9.39
CA SER A 160 33.13 47.69 8.89
C SER A 160 32.89 46.36 9.64
N THR A 161 33.32 45.24 9.05
CA THR A 161 33.03 43.90 9.56
C THR A 161 33.54 43.68 10.99
N MET A 162 32.66 43.17 11.85
CA MET A 162 32.98 42.72 13.21
C MET A 162 33.03 41.21 13.29
N THR A 163 34.14 40.65 13.76
CA THR A 163 34.28 39.21 14.00
C THR A 163 33.76 38.86 15.39
N LEU A 164 32.75 38.01 15.50
CA LEU A 164 32.35 37.39 16.77
C LEU A 164 32.98 36.00 16.89
N ASN A 165 33.70 35.74 17.97
CA ASN A 165 34.35 34.45 18.20
C ASN A 165 34.25 34.03 19.67
N GLY A 166 33.04 33.74 20.15
CA GLY A 166 32.71 33.29 21.50
C GLY A 166 32.04 34.34 22.39
N ALA A 167 31.91 35.58 21.90
CA ALA A 167 31.37 36.70 22.68
C ALA A 167 29.86 36.94 22.46
N VAL A 168 29.29 37.81 23.31
CA VAL A 168 27.89 38.27 23.25
C VAL A 168 27.83 39.72 22.77
N ILE A 169 27.01 40.02 21.76
CA ILE A 169 26.49 41.37 21.52
C ILE A 169 25.14 41.45 22.22
N SER A 170 25.00 42.36 23.20
CA SER A 170 23.77 42.58 23.94
C SER A 170 23.12 43.91 23.52
N VAL A 171 21.82 43.87 23.25
CA VAL A 171 21.00 45.04 22.89
C VAL A 171 19.83 45.12 23.87
N THR A 172 20.03 45.96 24.89
CA THR A 172 19.04 46.18 25.96
C THR A 172 18.27 47.48 25.78
N ASN A 173 18.84 48.47 25.08
CA ASN A 173 18.19 49.74 24.79
C ASN A 173 17.09 49.54 23.72
N SER A 174 15.83 49.79 24.08
CA SER A 174 14.68 49.65 23.17
C SER A 174 14.69 50.62 21.99
N ALA A 175 15.47 51.70 22.05
CA ALA A 175 15.66 52.62 20.92
C ALA A 175 16.55 52.03 19.80
N VAL A 176 17.31 50.97 20.09
CA VAL A 176 18.19 50.31 19.10
C VAL A 176 17.40 49.22 18.39
N THR A 177 16.76 49.59 17.28
CA THR A 177 15.95 48.67 16.47
C THR A 177 16.74 48.03 15.32
N THR A 178 17.94 48.53 15.00
CA THR A 178 18.75 48.04 13.88
C THR A 178 20.25 48.20 14.14
N LEU A 179 21.02 47.15 13.83
CA LEU A 179 22.47 47.21 13.68
C LEU A 179 22.84 46.86 12.24
N SER A 180 23.52 47.78 11.55
CA SER A 180 23.90 47.62 10.14
C SER A 180 25.30 47.03 9.92
N VAL A 181 26.00 46.74 11.01
CA VAL A 181 27.36 46.21 10.98
C VAL A 181 27.37 44.80 10.34
N PRO A 182 28.25 44.53 9.36
CA PRO A 182 28.50 43.17 8.89
C PRO A 182 29.16 42.35 9.99
N LEU A 183 28.74 41.09 10.16
CA LEU A 183 29.29 40.18 11.18
C LEU A 183 29.99 39.01 10.51
N SER A 184 31.18 38.66 10.99
CA SER A 184 31.87 37.42 10.65
C SER A 184 31.86 36.50 11.86
N ILE A 185 31.24 35.32 11.74
CA ILE A 185 31.15 34.35 12.84
C ILE A 185 32.37 33.45 12.82
N GLY A 186 33.20 33.53 13.86
CA GLY A 186 34.38 32.72 14.11
C GLY A 186 34.07 31.33 14.67
N ALA A 187 35.11 30.52 14.86
CA ALA A 187 35.00 29.10 15.21
C ALA A 187 34.29 28.83 16.56
N ALA A 188 34.43 29.74 17.54
CA ALA A 188 33.73 29.66 18.82
C ALA A 188 32.29 30.20 18.77
N GLY A 189 31.81 30.58 17.57
CA GLY A 189 30.47 31.13 17.37
C GLY A 189 30.33 32.58 17.82
N GLY A 190 29.09 33.05 17.97
CA GLY A 190 28.78 34.37 18.52
C GLY A 190 27.35 34.41 19.04
N THR A 191 27.08 35.24 20.04
CA THR A 191 25.73 35.39 20.59
C THR A 191 25.20 36.79 20.34
N VAL A 192 23.95 36.91 19.93
CA VAL A 192 23.18 38.15 19.89
C VAL A 192 22.05 38.01 20.91
N ASP A 193 22.10 38.86 21.93
CA ASP A 193 21.12 38.91 23.00
C ASP A 193 20.28 40.19 22.88
N ASN A 194 19.03 40.06 22.44
CA ASN A 194 18.13 41.22 22.29
C ASN A 194 16.83 41.02 23.07
N ALA A 195 16.61 41.91 24.03
CA ALA A 195 15.39 41.93 24.83
C ALA A 195 14.17 42.42 24.02
N ASN A 196 14.40 43.37 23.11
CA ASN A 196 13.42 43.95 22.19
C ASN A 196 13.68 43.51 20.75
N ASP A 197 12.75 43.79 19.84
CA ASP A 197 12.90 43.47 18.42
C ASP A 197 14.12 44.19 17.82
N LEU A 198 14.95 43.43 17.12
CA LEU A 198 16.20 43.89 16.55
C LEU A 198 16.34 43.42 15.11
N THR A 199 16.76 44.32 14.23
CA THR A 199 17.17 43.98 12.85
C THR A 199 18.69 43.99 12.72
N LEU A 200 19.27 42.92 12.19
CA LEU A 200 20.64 42.89 11.69
C LEU A 200 20.58 43.00 10.16
N SER A 201 20.96 44.17 9.64
CA SER A 201 20.90 44.45 8.20
C SER A 201 22.22 44.25 7.47
N GLY A 202 23.34 44.19 8.19
CA GLY A 202 24.64 43.81 7.64
C GLY A 202 24.69 42.33 7.22
N ALA A 203 25.59 42.00 6.30
CA ALA A 203 25.85 40.61 5.93
C ALA A 203 26.43 39.84 7.13
N ILE A 204 25.94 38.62 7.36
CA ILE A 204 26.46 37.71 8.38
C ILE A 204 27.18 36.59 7.65
N THR A 205 28.51 36.54 7.74
CA THR A 205 29.36 35.54 7.11
C THR A 205 29.90 34.56 8.14
N GLY A 206 30.39 33.41 7.67
CA GLY A 206 30.90 32.33 8.49
C GLY A 206 30.98 31.04 7.68
N SER A 207 31.70 30.05 8.19
CA SER A 207 31.81 28.72 7.56
C SER A 207 31.54 27.65 8.60
N SER A 208 30.30 27.13 8.61
CA SER A 208 29.84 26.09 9.56
C SER A 208 29.85 26.47 11.04
N ASN A 209 29.90 27.78 11.35
CA ASN A 209 29.90 28.29 12.72
C ASN A 209 28.47 28.66 13.17
N THR A 210 28.26 28.79 14.48
CA THR A 210 26.91 29.02 15.06
C THR A 210 26.74 30.47 15.52
N LEU A 211 25.67 31.11 15.05
CA LEU A 211 25.11 32.32 15.62
C LEU A 211 24.00 31.95 16.63
N THR A 212 24.19 32.30 17.88
CA THR A 212 23.21 32.08 18.96
C THR A 212 22.36 33.33 19.15
N LYS A 213 21.05 33.17 19.22
CA LYS A 213 20.09 34.22 19.56
C LYS A 213 19.50 33.94 20.95
N THR A 214 19.65 34.91 21.85
CA THR A 214 19.02 34.91 23.18
C THR A 214 18.17 36.16 23.38
N GLY A 215 17.44 36.23 24.49
CA GLY A 215 16.51 37.32 24.78
C GLY A 215 15.14 37.14 24.11
N SER A 216 14.13 37.82 24.65
CA SER A 216 12.72 37.64 24.27
C SER A 216 12.33 38.25 22.91
N GLY A 217 13.09 39.24 22.42
CA GLY A 217 12.73 40.00 21.22
C GLY A 217 12.88 39.18 19.93
N LYS A 218 12.21 39.61 18.86
CA LYS A 218 12.41 39.09 17.50
C LYS A 218 13.77 39.53 16.97
N LEU A 219 14.54 38.61 16.39
CA LEU A 219 15.73 38.97 15.61
C LEU A 219 15.41 38.84 14.12
N SER A 220 15.53 39.93 13.37
CA SER A 220 15.31 39.95 11.92
C SER A 220 16.65 40.06 11.19
N LEU A 221 16.95 39.10 10.33
CA LEU A 221 18.19 39.05 9.54
C LEU A 221 17.85 39.48 8.10
N THR A 222 18.00 40.76 7.77
CA THR A 222 17.60 41.25 6.43
C THR A 222 18.75 41.19 5.42
N GLY A 223 20.00 41.21 5.90
CA GLY A 223 21.20 40.96 5.10
C GLY A 223 21.31 39.51 4.60
N THR A 224 22.38 39.22 3.86
CA THR A 224 22.75 37.84 3.50
C THR A 224 23.22 37.08 4.73
N LEU A 225 22.91 35.79 4.81
CA LEU A 225 23.43 34.89 5.84
C LEU A 225 24.27 33.80 5.16
N GLY A 226 25.50 33.61 5.64
CA GLY A 226 26.48 32.71 5.06
C GLY A 226 27.21 33.28 3.85
N SER A 227 28.34 32.65 3.53
CA SER A 227 29.14 32.90 2.34
C SER A 227 29.89 31.61 1.98
N ASN A 228 30.02 31.29 0.69
CA ASN A 228 30.83 30.17 0.19
C ASN A 228 30.36 28.75 0.56
N LYS A 229 29.06 28.45 0.46
CA LYS A 229 28.52 27.07 0.49
C LYS A 229 28.66 26.31 1.82
N ASN A 230 29.24 26.93 2.85
CA ASN A 230 29.39 26.33 4.18
C ASN A 230 28.32 26.82 5.18
N GLY A 231 27.56 27.85 4.82
CA GLY A 231 26.47 28.42 5.60
C GLY A 231 26.85 28.87 7.01
N VAL A 232 25.85 29.35 7.75
CA VAL A 232 25.93 29.66 9.19
C VAL A 232 24.81 28.89 9.88
N ALA A 233 25.13 28.19 10.97
CA ALA A 233 24.12 27.57 11.82
C ALA A 233 23.49 28.62 12.75
N ILE A 234 22.19 28.48 13.06
CA ILE A 234 21.52 29.34 14.03
C ILE A 234 21.04 28.52 15.22
N SER A 235 21.35 28.98 16.43
CA SER A 235 20.76 28.49 17.67
C SER A 235 19.82 29.55 18.23
N LEU A 236 18.50 29.37 18.08
CA LEU A 236 17.48 30.23 18.69
C LEU A 236 17.12 29.65 20.05
N SER A 237 17.57 30.28 21.12
CA SER A 237 17.30 29.85 22.50
C SER A 237 16.05 30.51 23.09
N ALA A 238 15.67 31.70 22.61
CA ALA A 238 14.49 32.45 23.06
C ALA A 238 14.01 33.46 22.01
N GLY A 239 12.73 33.82 22.09
CA GLY A 239 12.09 34.80 21.21
C GLY A 239 11.68 34.21 19.84
N SER A 240 11.75 35.04 18.80
CA SER A 240 11.46 34.63 17.42
C SER A 240 12.55 35.08 16.46
N LEU A 241 12.59 34.46 15.28
CA LEU A 241 13.58 34.73 14.23
C LEU A 241 12.87 35.05 12.92
N ASP A 242 13.38 36.02 12.19
CA ASP A 242 12.92 36.37 10.85
C ASP A 242 14.07 36.33 9.86
N LEU A 243 13.94 35.41 8.90
CA LEU A 243 14.90 35.12 7.85
C LEU A 243 14.47 35.72 6.50
N SER A 244 13.46 36.60 6.49
CA SER A 244 12.94 37.23 5.28
C SER A 244 13.98 38.15 4.59
N GLY A 245 13.67 38.53 3.35
CA GLY A 245 14.54 39.40 2.54
C GLY A 245 15.58 38.59 1.75
N SER A 246 16.85 38.99 1.83
CA SER A 246 17.95 38.40 1.05
C SER A 246 18.08 36.88 1.23
N ALA A 247 18.72 36.19 0.28
CA ALA A 247 18.96 34.75 0.38
C ALA A 247 19.74 34.39 1.67
N LYS A 248 19.37 33.25 2.26
CA LYS A 248 19.92 32.75 3.53
C LYS A 248 20.55 31.38 3.31
N GLU A 249 21.84 31.24 3.60
CA GLU A 249 22.55 29.96 3.57
C GLU A 249 22.72 29.44 5.00
N LEU A 250 21.86 28.49 5.38
CA LEU A 250 22.03 27.74 6.61
C LEU A 250 22.98 26.56 6.37
N GLY A 251 23.87 26.34 7.34
CA GLY A 251 24.83 25.24 7.34
C GLY A 251 24.78 24.49 8.67
N GLY A 252 25.32 23.27 8.69
CA GLY A 252 25.39 22.46 9.92
C GLY A 252 24.02 22.19 10.56
N THR A 253 23.99 22.09 11.90
CA THR A 253 22.74 21.89 12.65
C THR A 253 22.25 23.22 13.24
N SER A 254 21.09 23.69 12.81
CA SER A 254 20.38 24.83 13.40
C SER A 254 19.30 24.35 14.37
N THR A 255 19.36 24.79 15.62
CA THR A 255 18.34 24.50 16.64
C THR A 255 17.49 25.73 16.83
N LEU A 256 16.29 25.73 16.27
CA LEU A 256 15.41 26.88 16.27
C LEU A 256 14.29 26.69 17.30
N ASN A 257 14.46 27.13 18.56
CA ASN A 257 13.40 27.01 19.58
C ASN A 257 12.56 28.31 19.63
N GLY A 258 11.45 28.32 18.90
CA GLY A 258 10.58 29.49 18.72
C GLY A 258 10.03 29.58 17.29
N ASN A 259 9.18 30.57 17.04
CA ASN A 259 8.63 30.79 15.71
C ASN A 259 9.68 31.42 14.78
N VAL A 260 9.76 30.89 13.56
CA VAL A 260 10.68 31.37 12.52
C VAL A 260 9.86 31.78 11.31
N THR A 261 10.06 32.98 10.79
CA THR A 261 9.38 33.47 9.58
C THR A 261 10.38 33.61 8.44
N ALA A 262 10.00 33.16 7.25
CA ALA A 262 10.76 33.34 6.01
C ALA A 262 9.77 33.72 4.89
N THR A 263 9.70 35.01 4.55
CA THR A 263 8.81 35.53 3.52
C THR A 263 9.58 35.85 2.25
N SER A 264 9.13 35.30 1.13
CA SER A 264 9.64 35.56 -0.24
C SER A 264 11.17 35.52 -0.37
N THR A 265 11.82 34.64 0.40
CA THR A 265 13.28 34.47 0.43
C THR A 265 13.68 33.13 -0.21
N THR A 266 14.97 33.01 -0.53
CA THR A 266 15.60 31.73 -0.85
C THR A 266 16.33 31.23 0.40
N LEU A 267 15.82 30.16 1.00
CA LEU A 267 16.45 29.44 2.10
C LEU A 267 17.27 28.27 1.57
N ASN A 268 18.58 28.45 1.53
CA ASN A 268 19.55 27.46 1.09
C ASN A 268 20.04 26.62 2.26
N LEU A 269 19.91 25.30 2.17
CA LEU A 269 20.42 24.33 3.12
C LEU A 269 21.70 23.70 2.56
N SER A 270 22.84 24.05 3.13
CA SER A 270 24.17 23.61 2.70
C SER A 270 24.71 22.44 3.53
N GLN A 271 25.51 21.56 2.90
CA GLN A 271 26.25 20.48 3.58
C GLN A 271 25.42 19.57 4.50
N SER A 272 24.28 19.05 4.03
CA SER A 272 23.40 18.18 4.84
C SER A 272 22.89 18.88 6.11
N SER A 273 22.44 20.12 5.98
CA SER A 273 21.99 20.89 7.14
C SER A 273 20.81 20.22 7.82
N VAL A 274 20.74 20.36 9.13
CA VAL A 274 19.61 19.88 9.93
C VAL A 274 18.98 21.07 10.63
N ILE A 275 17.68 21.28 10.46
CA ILE A 275 16.89 22.26 11.21
C ILE A 275 16.04 21.51 12.22
N ASN A 276 16.26 21.75 13.51
CA ASN A 276 15.51 21.16 14.62
C ASN A 276 14.86 22.24 15.49
N GLY A 277 14.13 21.82 16.52
CA GLY A 277 13.65 22.69 17.61
C GLY A 277 12.13 22.80 17.68
N THR A 278 11.63 23.55 18.66
CA THR A 278 10.20 23.74 18.91
C THR A 278 9.61 24.98 18.23
N GLY A 279 8.29 25.02 18.05
CA GLY A 279 7.58 26.12 17.35
C GLY A 279 7.37 25.81 15.86
N THR A 280 7.01 26.82 15.07
CA THR A 280 6.72 26.64 13.64
C THR A 280 7.68 27.44 12.75
N LEU A 281 8.10 26.83 11.63
CA LEU A 281 8.75 27.52 10.52
C LEU A 281 7.68 27.95 9.51
N PHE A 282 7.39 29.25 9.45
CA PHE A 282 6.46 29.85 8.50
C PHE A 282 7.20 30.24 7.23
N ILE A 283 6.86 29.57 6.13
CA ILE A 283 7.38 29.86 4.79
C ILE A 283 6.27 30.53 4.01
N ASN A 284 6.44 31.80 3.71
CA ASN A 284 5.44 32.60 3.03
C ASN A 284 5.95 32.97 1.63
N GLY A 285 5.77 32.05 0.68
CA GLY A 285 6.36 32.08 -0.65
C GLY A 285 7.88 31.87 -0.68
N GLY A 286 8.47 31.93 -1.87
CA GLY A 286 9.93 31.80 -2.07
C GLY A 286 10.39 30.37 -2.36
N THR A 287 11.65 30.06 -2.05
CA THR A 287 12.28 28.76 -2.36
C THR A 287 13.02 28.20 -1.14
N ILE A 288 12.89 26.91 -0.88
CA ILE A 288 13.81 26.14 -0.03
C ILE A 288 14.62 25.22 -0.94
N ALA A 289 15.94 25.35 -0.91
CA ALA A 289 16.83 24.59 -1.79
C ALA A 289 17.97 23.94 -1.01
N THR A 290 18.38 22.74 -1.43
CA THR A 290 19.69 22.21 -1.02
C THR A 290 20.77 22.75 -1.96
N VAL A 291 21.91 23.25 -1.44
CA VAL A 291 22.97 23.90 -2.25
C VAL A 291 24.32 23.15 -2.24
N PHE A 292 25.11 23.37 -3.30
CA PHE A 292 26.31 22.64 -3.75
C PHE A 292 27.42 22.35 -2.72
N GLY A 293 27.92 21.10 -2.76
CA GLY A 293 29.14 20.55 -2.12
C GLY A 293 29.30 19.08 -2.54
N SER A 294 30.52 18.64 -2.89
CA SER A 294 30.81 17.53 -3.82
C SER A 294 30.62 16.09 -3.32
N THR A 295 30.00 15.84 -2.18
CA THR A 295 29.73 14.47 -1.71
C THR A 295 28.36 14.40 -1.02
N GLY A 296 27.70 13.23 -1.14
CA GLY A 296 26.27 13.02 -0.84
C GLY A 296 25.81 13.41 0.57
N GLY A 297 24.49 13.48 0.74
CA GLY A 297 23.84 13.77 2.02
C GLY A 297 22.53 14.54 1.85
N SER A 298 21.58 14.33 2.76
CA SER A 298 20.26 14.98 2.74
C SER A 298 20.24 16.14 3.74
N SER A 299 19.58 17.24 3.38
CA SER A 299 19.26 18.29 4.35
C SER A 299 17.86 18.02 4.90
N THR A 300 17.71 18.12 6.22
CA THR A 300 16.48 17.72 6.90
C THR A 300 15.90 18.86 7.74
N ILE A 301 14.60 19.07 7.64
CA ILE A 301 13.80 19.93 8.51
C ILE A 301 12.98 19.02 9.42
N ASN A 302 13.22 19.13 10.72
CA ASN A 302 12.62 18.33 11.78
C ASN A 302 11.83 19.21 12.75
N LYS A 303 10.78 19.85 12.23
CA LYS A 303 9.96 20.83 12.95
C LYS A 303 8.64 21.04 12.22
N ASP A 304 7.63 21.57 12.90
CA ASP A 304 6.41 22.02 12.25
C ASP A 304 6.71 23.07 11.16
N VAL A 305 6.15 22.86 9.98
CA VAL A 305 6.30 23.78 8.84
C VAL A 305 4.93 24.21 8.34
N ASN A 306 4.77 25.51 8.14
CA ASN A 306 3.60 26.09 7.51
C ASN A 306 4.00 26.69 6.15
N PHE A 307 3.40 26.18 5.07
CA PHE A 307 3.60 26.66 3.71
C PHE A 307 2.41 27.55 3.28
N ALA A 308 2.60 28.86 3.37
CA ALA A 308 1.67 29.86 2.86
C ALA A 308 2.15 30.38 1.49
N ASN A 309 1.21 30.68 0.59
CA ASN A 309 1.50 31.07 -0.80
C ASN A 309 2.36 30.04 -1.56
N ASN A 310 2.71 30.32 -2.80
CA ASN A 310 3.43 29.35 -3.63
C ASN A 310 4.90 29.23 -3.19
N VAL A 311 5.30 28.01 -2.82
CA VAL A 311 6.65 27.69 -2.33
C VAL A 311 7.30 26.68 -3.25
N ALA A 312 8.54 26.94 -3.65
CA ALA A 312 9.36 25.98 -4.39
C ALA A 312 10.25 25.17 -3.43
N LEU A 313 10.32 23.86 -3.63
CA LEU A 313 11.22 22.94 -2.93
C LEU A 313 12.18 22.32 -3.95
N THR A 314 13.47 22.53 -3.77
CA THR A 314 14.47 22.15 -4.79
C THR A 314 15.56 21.25 -4.20
N GLY A 315 15.59 20.00 -4.68
CA GLY A 315 16.68 19.06 -4.39
C GLY A 315 17.81 19.17 -5.41
N ALA A 316 19.05 19.25 -4.96
CA ALA A 316 20.23 19.23 -5.83
C ALA A 316 20.68 17.78 -6.12
N SER A 317 21.37 17.57 -7.23
CA SER A 317 21.88 16.25 -7.65
C SER A 317 22.57 15.51 -6.50
N GLY A 318 22.16 14.26 -6.24
CA GLY A 318 22.72 13.42 -5.17
C GLY A 318 22.35 13.85 -3.74
N LYS A 319 21.45 14.82 -3.58
CA LYS A 319 20.96 15.31 -2.29
C LYS A 319 19.43 15.22 -2.24
N SER A 320 18.87 15.18 -1.03
CA SER A 320 17.42 15.27 -0.83
C SER A 320 17.09 16.36 0.17
N LEU A 321 16.01 17.09 -0.08
CA LEU A 321 15.37 17.94 0.92
C LEU A 321 14.33 17.10 1.65
N LYS A 322 14.47 16.94 2.96
CA LYS A 322 13.60 16.08 3.77
C LYS A 322 12.86 16.88 4.83
N PHE A 323 11.59 16.57 4.99
CA PHE A 323 10.74 17.01 6.09
C PHE A 323 10.36 15.75 6.87
N ASP A 324 11.25 15.29 7.75
CA ASP A 324 11.16 13.95 8.36
C ASP A 324 10.34 13.91 9.66
N THR A 325 10.10 15.07 10.27
CA THR A 325 9.28 15.18 11.49
C THR A 325 8.52 16.51 11.51
N GLY A 326 7.55 16.61 12.41
CA GLY A 326 6.69 17.78 12.54
C GLY A 326 5.46 17.72 11.64
N THR A 327 4.49 18.57 11.94
CA THR A 327 3.26 18.74 11.17
C THR A 327 3.51 19.62 9.95
N LEU A 328 2.93 19.23 8.81
CA LEU A 328 2.83 20.10 7.64
C LEU A 328 1.47 20.80 7.66
N SER A 329 1.46 22.09 7.39
CA SER A 329 0.26 22.93 7.37
C SER A 329 0.36 24.02 6.30
N GLY A 330 -0.75 24.72 6.05
CA GLY A 330 -0.83 25.80 5.07
C GLY A 330 -1.69 25.43 3.86
N ASN A 331 -1.71 26.33 2.87
CA ASN A 331 -2.63 26.28 1.73
C ASN A 331 -2.00 26.69 0.39
N GLY A 332 -0.70 26.97 0.40
CA GLY A 332 0.06 27.35 -0.79
C GLY A 332 0.10 26.27 -1.87
N THR A 333 0.62 26.58 -3.07
CA THR A 333 1.06 25.51 -3.98
C THR A 333 2.52 25.18 -3.69
N LEU A 334 2.82 23.89 -3.53
CA LEU A 334 4.18 23.39 -3.38
C LEU A 334 4.68 22.89 -4.74
N THR A 335 5.74 23.49 -5.26
CA THR A 335 6.37 23.03 -6.51
C THR A 335 7.69 22.35 -6.18
N THR A 336 7.80 21.05 -6.45
CA THR A 336 9.05 20.30 -6.24
C THR A 336 9.85 20.23 -7.54
N SER A 337 11.15 20.49 -7.46
CA SER A 337 12.03 20.55 -8.63
C SER A 337 13.48 20.15 -8.31
N GLY A 338 14.33 20.18 -9.35
CA GLY A 338 15.74 19.87 -9.25
C GLY A 338 16.07 18.39 -9.49
N SER A 339 17.35 18.07 -9.59
CA SER A 339 17.85 16.72 -9.89
C SER A 339 17.99 15.82 -8.66
N GLY A 340 17.81 16.38 -7.46
CA GLY A 340 17.68 15.65 -6.20
C GLY A 340 16.21 15.42 -5.82
N GLY A 341 15.98 14.55 -4.84
CA GLY A 341 14.62 14.23 -4.37
C GLY A 341 14.08 15.21 -3.32
N VAL A 342 12.76 15.29 -3.20
CA VAL A 342 12.06 15.93 -2.07
C VAL A 342 11.32 14.86 -1.28
N GLN A 343 11.38 14.91 0.05
CA GLN A 343 10.68 13.96 0.92
C GLN A 343 9.79 14.70 1.91
N LEU A 344 8.49 14.44 1.90
CA LEU A 344 7.48 14.97 2.81
C LEU A 344 7.03 13.84 3.74
N ASN A 345 7.73 13.62 4.84
CA ASN A 345 7.55 12.46 5.72
C ASN A 345 7.03 12.90 7.09
N SER A 346 5.96 13.69 7.12
CA SER A 346 5.32 14.11 8.39
C SER A 346 4.97 12.89 9.25
N THR A 347 5.34 12.96 10.53
CA THR A 347 5.05 11.93 11.55
C THR A 347 3.66 12.07 12.15
N ALA A 348 3.00 13.20 11.92
CA ALA A 348 1.64 13.50 12.33
C ALA A 348 0.75 13.68 11.09
N THR A 349 -0.57 13.59 11.26
CA THR A 349 -1.49 13.87 10.16
C THR A 349 -1.36 15.34 9.75
N SER A 350 -1.00 15.57 8.49
CA SER A 350 -0.85 16.91 7.91
C SER A 350 -2.21 17.61 7.80
N SER A 351 -2.20 18.92 8.04
CA SER A 351 -3.32 19.84 7.77
C SER A 351 -3.10 20.69 6.52
N TYR A 352 -2.02 20.42 5.78
CA TYR A 352 -1.71 21.14 4.54
C TYR A 352 -2.78 20.84 3.49
N SER A 353 -3.50 21.89 3.09
CA SER A 353 -4.64 21.85 2.17
C SER A 353 -4.31 22.35 0.77
N GLY A 354 -3.04 22.66 0.52
CA GLY A 354 -2.57 23.16 -0.76
C GLY A 354 -2.46 22.10 -1.86
N ASN A 355 -2.06 22.55 -3.05
CA ASN A 355 -1.72 21.67 -4.17
C ASN A 355 -0.23 21.31 -4.14
N ILE A 356 0.13 20.18 -4.73
CA ILE A 356 1.53 19.78 -4.98
C ILE A 356 1.72 19.61 -6.49
N VAL A 357 2.73 20.29 -7.04
CA VAL A 357 3.18 20.12 -8.42
C VAL A 357 4.56 19.47 -8.40
N ASN A 358 4.63 18.21 -8.82
CA ASN A 358 5.83 17.41 -8.80
C ASN A 358 6.51 17.33 -10.16
N SER A 359 7.69 17.95 -10.25
CA SER A 359 8.59 17.91 -11.41
C SER A 359 9.93 17.24 -11.11
N THR A 360 10.01 16.47 -10.01
CA THR A 360 11.19 15.69 -9.61
C THR A 360 10.81 14.35 -8.96
N THR A 361 11.74 13.65 -8.31
CA THR A 361 11.41 12.50 -7.45
C THR A 361 10.85 13.01 -6.12
N LEU A 362 9.55 12.85 -5.90
CA LEU A 362 8.87 13.20 -4.65
C LEU A 362 8.51 11.92 -3.89
N THR A 363 8.93 11.82 -2.64
CA THR A 363 8.40 10.84 -1.68
C THR A 363 7.53 11.57 -0.67
N ALA A 364 6.32 11.08 -0.41
CA ALA A 364 5.46 11.65 0.62
C ALA A 364 4.82 10.55 1.47
N SER A 365 4.78 10.75 2.78
CA SER A 365 4.01 9.88 3.66
C SER A 365 2.50 10.06 3.37
N ALA A 366 1.71 8.99 3.46
CA ALA A 366 0.26 9.08 3.34
C ALA A 366 -0.34 10.08 4.36
N GLN A 367 0.30 10.23 5.53
CA GLN A 367 -0.07 11.22 6.54
C GLN A 367 0.19 12.66 6.08
N SER A 368 1.28 12.89 5.31
CA SER A 368 1.57 14.19 4.71
C SER A 368 0.55 14.58 3.63
N LEU A 369 -0.05 13.56 2.99
CA LEU A 369 -1.01 13.72 1.91
C LEU A 369 -2.48 13.77 2.39
N ALA A 370 -2.74 13.57 3.68
CA ALA A 370 -4.09 13.35 4.22
C ALA A 370 -5.08 14.50 3.90
N ALA A 371 -4.61 15.75 3.93
CA ALA A 371 -5.42 16.94 3.64
C ALA A 371 -5.07 17.62 2.30
N VAL A 372 -4.09 17.10 1.55
CA VAL A 372 -3.65 17.70 0.28
C VAL A 372 -4.81 17.73 -0.70
N SER A 373 -5.01 18.87 -1.37
CA SER A 373 -6.11 19.02 -2.33
C SER A 373 -5.86 18.23 -3.62
N ALA A 374 -4.66 18.35 -4.19
CA ALA A 374 -4.28 17.64 -5.41
C ALA A 374 -2.76 17.46 -5.52
N VAL A 375 -2.34 16.42 -6.23
CA VAL A 375 -0.95 16.15 -6.63
C VAL A 375 -0.90 16.01 -8.15
N ALA A 376 -0.22 16.93 -8.84
CA ALA A 376 0.06 16.82 -10.26
C ALA A 376 1.51 16.37 -10.45
N THR A 377 1.76 15.24 -11.11
CA THR A 377 3.10 14.65 -11.22
C THR A 377 3.48 14.37 -12.67
N THR A 378 4.59 14.95 -13.14
CA THR A 378 5.16 14.65 -14.47
C THR A 378 6.29 13.62 -14.41
N THR A 379 6.77 13.34 -13.19
CA THR A 379 7.88 12.45 -12.85
C THR A 379 7.42 11.43 -11.79
N ASN A 380 8.33 10.59 -11.30
CA ASN A 380 7.99 9.58 -10.30
C ASN A 380 7.51 10.21 -8.98
N PHE A 381 6.39 9.70 -8.47
CA PHE A 381 5.82 10.08 -7.18
C PHE A 381 5.69 8.83 -6.30
N THR A 382 6.29 8.86 -5.13
CA THR A 382 6.28 7.75 -4.17
C THR A 382 5.39 8.10 -3.00
N ILE A 383 4.41 7.23 -2.72
CA ILE A 383 3.61 7.25 -1.52
C ILE A 383 4.22 6.25 -0.55
N ASP A 384 4.72 6.75 0.57
CA ASP A 384 5.23 5.96 1.67
C ASP A 384 4.17 5.87 2.78
N ASN A 385 4.04 4.73 3.43
CA ASN A 385 3.21 4.57 4.62
C ASN A 385 4.07 3.86 5.68
N LYS A 386 5.15 4.52 6.09
CA LYS A 386 6.24 3.99 6.92
C LYS A 386 5.87 3.80 8.40
N LEU A 387 4.77 4.41 8.85
CA LEU A 387 4.20 4.18 10.17
C LEU A 387 3.20 3.02 10.08
N ALA A 388 3.05 2.21 11.14
CA ALA A 388 2.19 1.03 11.23
C ALA A 388 0.67 1.32 11.11
N ASN A 389 0.29 2.37 10.39
CA ASN A 389 -1.07 2.81 10.14
C ASN A 389 -1.59 2.18 8.84
N THR A 390 -1.94 0.90 8.93
CA THR A 390 -2.65 0.21 7.85
C THR A 390 -3.96 0.96 7.55
N GLY A 391 -4.16 1.38 6.30
CA GLY A 391 -5.39 2.05 5.86
C GLY A 391 -5.35 3.59 5.89
N ALA A 392 -4.18 4.22 5.96
CA ALA A 392 -4.06 5.68 5.81
C ALA A 392 -4.74 6.15 4.52
N THR A 393 -5.55 7.21 4.61
CA THR A 393 -6.35 7.70 3.48
C THR A 393 -5.68 8.87 2.79
N VAL A 394 -5.55 8.78 1.47
CA VAL A 394 -5.16 9.87 0.57
C VAL A 394 -6.38 10.22 -0.27
N ALA A 395 -6.99 11.37 0.03
CA ALA A 395 -8.14 11.90 -0.70
C ALA A 395 -7.74 12.81 -1.87
N ALA A 396 -6.48 13.24 -1.93
CA ALA A 396 -5.95 14.06 -3.00
C ALA A 396 -6.14 13.41 -4.37
N ASN A 397 -6.55 14.19 -5.37
CA ASN A 397 -6.55 13.75 -6.76
C ASN A 397 -5.10 13.72 -7.28
N ILE A 398 -4.61 12.56 -7.69
CA ILE A 398 -3.28 12.38 -8.27
C ILE A 398 -3.39 12.33 -9.79
N THR A 399 -2.72 13.22 -10.50
CA THR A 399 -2.84 13.40 -11.96
C THR A 399 -1.47 13.53 -12.64
N GLY A 400 -1.43 13.40 -13.97
CA GLY A 400 -0.22 13.65 -14.77
C GLY A 400 0.44 12.38 -15.33
N THR A 401 1.57 12.54 -16.02
CA THR A 401 2.21 11.44 -16.75
C THR A 401 3.19 10.61 -15.90
N GLY A 402 3.49 11.06 -14.68
CA GLY A 402 4.39 10.38 -13.78
C GLY A 402 3.88 9.03 -13.29
N ALA A 403 4.80 8.10 -13.02
CA ALA A 403 4.48 6.84 -12.37
C ALA A 403 4.34 7.03 -10.85
N VAL A 404 3.41 6.29 -10.25
CA VAL A 404 3.17 6.27 -8.81
C VAL A 404 3.77 5.00 -8.20
N PHE A 405 4.52 5.13 -7.10
CA PHE A 405 5.13 4.02 -6.37
C PHE A 405 4.55 3.92 -4.97
N LYS A 406 4.29 2.70 -4.49
CA LYS A 406 3.90 2.43 -3.10
C LYS A 406 4.94 1.51 -2.46
N THR A 407 5.72 2.04 -1.51
CA THR A 407 7.00 1.43 -1.06
C THR A 407 7.01 0.82 0.35
N SER A 408 5.93 0.90 1.11
CA SER A 408 5.87 0.33 2.47
C SER A 408 4.84 -0.79 2.63
N ASP A 409 4.95 -1.60 3.68
CA ASP A 409 4.06 -2.77 3.88
C ASP A 409 2.61 -2.41 4.22
N GLY A 410 2.35 -1.24 4.82
CA GLY A 410 0.99 -0.83 5.20
C GLY A 410 0.14 -0.39 4.00
N ASP A 411 -1.08 -0.92 3.88
CA ASP A 411 -2.02 -0.51 2.82
C ASP A 411 -2.36 0.99 2.88
N VAL A 412 -2.58 1.62 1.72
CA VAL A 412 -3.05 3.01 1.58
C VAL A 412 -4.40 3.05 0.89
N ASN A 413 -5.36 3.78 1.47
CA ASN A 413 -6.67 4.02 0.87
C ASN A 413 -6.61 5.22 -0.09
N LEU A 414 -6.62 4.95 -1.39
CA LEU A 414 -6.67 5.96 -2.44
C LEU A 414 -8.14 6.24 -2.78
N THR A 415 -8.66 7.34 -2.22
CA THR A 415 -10.08 7.73 -2.37
C THR A 415 -10.31 8.87 -3.34
N GLY A 416 -9.25 9.59 -3.71
CA GLY A 416 -9.29 10.61 -4.76
C GLY A 416 -9.60 10.04 -6.14
N ILE A 417 -10.08 10.90 -7.03
CA ILE A 417 -10.25 10.58 -8.45
C ILE A 417 -8.89 10.76 -9.12
N ASN A 418 -8.22 9.65 -9.40
CA ASN A 418 -6.85 9.64 -9.87
C ASN A 418 -6.80 9.53 -11.41
N GLY A 419 -6.02 10.42 -12.02
CA GLY A 419 -5.84 10.55 -13.47
C GLY A 419 -4.38 10.42 -13.92
N PHE A 420 -3.52 9.80 -13.11
CA PHE A 420 -2.14 9.56 -13.51
C PHE A 420 -2.04 8.45 -14.57
N SER A 421 -1.20 8.64 -15.58
CA SER A 421 -1.08 7.71 -16.72
C SER A 421 0.24 6.92 -16.73
N GLY A 422 1.22 7.28 -15.90
CA GLY A 422 2.52 6.60 -15.84
C GLY A 422 2.50 5.20 -15.20
N GLY A 423 1.37 4.79 -14.65
CA GLY A 423 1.19 3.50 -13.98
C GLY A 423 1.38 3.55 -12.47
N LEU A 424 1.00 2.46 -11.81
CA LEU A 424 1.13 2.24 -10.37
C LEU A 424 2.04 1.04 -10.12
N THR A 425 3.13 1.22 -9.39
CA THR A 425 4.03 0.14 -8.99
C THR A 425 3.95 -0.08 -7.48
N LEU A 426 3.58 -1.30 -7.08
CA LEU A 426 3.50 -1.74 -5.70
C LEU A 426 4.80 -2.44 -5.33
N THR A 427 5.72 -1.71 -4.70
CA THR A 427 7.02 -2.23 -4.22
C THR A 427 6.95 -2.79 -2.80
N ALA A 428 5.94 -2.41 -2.02
CA ALA A 428 5.49 -3.10 -0.82
C ALA A 428 4.02 -2.77 -0.49
N GLY A 429 3.36 -3.64 0.28
CA GLY A 429 1.97 -3.47 0.70
C GLY A 429 0.97 -3.32 -0.46
N GLY A 430 -0.21 -2.80 -0.15
CA GLY A 430 -1.27 -2.58 -1.13
C GLY A 430 -1.87 -1.19 -1.18
N VAL A 431 -2.79 -1.06 -2.12
CA VAL A 431 -3.72 0.07 -2.23
C VAL A 431 -5.15 -0.43 -2.06
N LEU A 432 -5.96 0.35 -1.37
CA LEU A 432 -7.40 0.15 -1.27
C LEU A 432 -8.08 1.27 -2.06
N VAL A 433 -9.14 0.94 -2.80
CA VAL A 433 -9.87 1.92 -3.62
C VAL A 433 -11.36 1.87 -3.40
N ASN A 434 -12.00 2.99 -3.73
CA ASN A 434 -13.46 3.10 -3.68
C ASN A 434 -14.14 3.07 -5.05
N ALA A 435 -13.37 3.32 -6.11
CA ALA A 435 -13.86 3.39 -7.48
C ALA A 435 -12.74 3.03 -8.47
N ALA A 436 -13.13 2.73 -9.71
CA ALA A 436 -12.22 2.34 -10.79
C ALA A 436 -11.14 3.38 -11.09
N ASN A 437 -11.53 4.66 -11.08
CA ASN A 437 -10.62 5.79 -11.29
C ASN A 437 -9.67 6.04 -10.10
N GLY A 438 -9.73 5.25 -9.02
CA GLY A 438 -8.79 5.36 -7.91
C GLY A 438 -7.36 4.97 -8.27
N LEU A 439 -7.10 4.27 -9.39
CA LEU A 439 -5.77 3.74 -9.74
C LEU A 439 -5.14 4.39 -10.98
N GLY A 440 -5.69 5.49 -11.49
CA GLY A 440 -5.23 6.09 -12.75
C GLY A 440 -5.51 5.19 -13.95
N SER A 441 -4.87 5.47 -15.08
CA SER A 441 -5.09 4.72 -16.34
C SER A 441 -3.90 3.86 -16.78
N GLY A 442 -2.73 4.04 -16.15
CA GLY A 442 -1.52 3.28 -16.50
C GLY A 442 -1.52 1.85 -15.95
N THR A 443 -0.49 1.07 -16.27
CA THR A 443 -0.33 -0.32 -15.82
C THR A 443 -0.16 -0.40 -14.30
N ILE A 444 -0.85 -1.35 -13.66
CA ILE A 444 -0.63 -1.72 -12.26
C ILE A 444 0.43 -2.83 -12.24
N THR A 445 1.52 -2.64 -11.50
CA THR A 445 2.67 -3.55 -11.48
C THR A 445 2.97 -4.03 -10.06
N ALA A 446 3.07 -5.34 -9.88
CA ALA A 446 3.58 -5.94 -8.66
C ALA A 446 5.11 -6.01 -8.71
N ALA A 447 5.77 -5.47 -7.69
CA ALA A 447 7.23 -5.49 -7.54
C ALA A 447 7.70 -6.19 -6.26
N ASN A 448 6.79 -6.91 -5.59
CA ASN A 448 7.08 -7.80 -4.47
C ASN A 448 6.00 -8.90 -4.28
N ALA A 449 6.19 -9.78 -3.30
CA ALA A 449 5.30 -10.91 -2.98
C ALA A 449 4.02 -10.53 -2.21
N ASN A 450 3.88 -9.28 -1.78
CA ASN A 450 2.79 -8.77 -0.95
C ASN A 450 1.98 -7.66 -1.66
N SER A 451 2.18 -7.47 -2.98
CA SER A 451 1.47 -6.44 -3.74
C SER A 451 -0.03 -6.70 -3.73
N LYS A 452 -0.83 -5.70 -3.37
CA LYS A 452 -2.27 -5.87 -3.21
C LYS A 452 -3.08 -4.69 -3.77
N VAL A 453 -4.21 -5.01 -4.40
CA VAL A 453 -5.29 -4.06 -4.74
C VAL A 453 -6.57 -4.56 -4.07
N GLY A 454 -7.11 -3.80 -3.12
CA GLY A 454 -8.34 -4.14 -2.41
C GLY A 454 -9.41 -3.07 -2.52
N LEU A 455 -10.58 -3.37 -1.98
CA LEU A 455 -11.62 -2.37 -1.75
C LEU A 455 -11.48 -1.80 -0.33
N ALA A 456 -11.63 -0.49 -0.15
CA ALA A 456 -11.60 0.10 1.18
C ALA A 456 -12.82 -0.29 2.04
N THR A 457 -12.70 -0.17 3.36
CA THR A 457 -13.77 -0.44 4.32
C THR A 457 -14.79 0.72 4.33
N GLY A 458 -16.09 0.41 4.44
CA GLY A 458 -17.11 1.40 4.79
C GLY A 458 -18.10 1.87 3.71
N SER A 459 -17.86 1.67 2.41
CA SER A 459 -18.88 1.62 1.35
C SER A 459 -18.22 1.62 -0.03
N ASN A 460 -18.00 0.44 -0.61
CA ASN A 460 -17.51 0.32 -1.98
C ASN A 460 -18.38 -0.65 -2.80
N ALA A 461 -18.85 -0.15 -3.94
CA ALA A 461 -19.51 -0.96 -4.95
C ALA A 461 -18.50 -1.91 -5.61
N SER A 462 -18.98 -2.83 -6.43
CA SER A 462 -18.10 -3.56 -7.34
C SER A 462 -17.32 -2.58 -8.22
N VAL A 463 -16.05 -2.87 -8.47
CA VAL A 463 -15.12 -2.01 -9.21
C VAL A 463 -14.64 -2.73 -10.46
N SER A 464 -14.68 -2.06 -11.61
CA SER A 464 -14.10 -2.56 -12.85
C SER A 464 -12.82 -1.79 -13.18
N LEU A 465 -11.69 -2.49 -13.21
CA LEU A 465 -10.38 -1.93 -13.53
C LEU A 465 -10.07 -2.11 -15.01
N ASN A 466 -9.92 -1.00 -15.72
CA ASN A 466 -9.54 -0.99 -17.13
C ASN A 466 -8.02 -1.00 -17.33
N ASN A 467 -7.25 -0.85 -16.24
CA ASN A 467 -5.80 -0.89 -16.26
C ASN A 467 -5.29 -2.24 -16.75
N SER A 468 -4.23 -2.23 -17.56
CA SER A 468 -3.39 -3.41 -17.71
C SER A 468 -2.75 -3.76 -16.36
N VAL A 469 -2.56 -5.05 -16.13
CA VAL A 469 -1.97 -5.59 -14.91
C VAL A 469 -0.68 -6.35 -15.28
N ASN A 470 0.39 -6.10 -14.54
CA ASN A 470 1.65 -6.85 -14.61
C ASN A 470 1.92 -7.50 -13.25
N THR A 471 1.88 -8.83 -13.17
CA THR A 471 2.12 -9.61 -11.95
C THR A 471 3.58 -9.62 -11.51
N GLY A 472 4.47 -8.94 -12.24
CA GLY A 472 5.90 -8.78 -11.93
C GLY A 472 6.79 -9.61 -12.83
N THR A 473 8.11 -9.49 -12.65
CA THR A 473 9.12 -10.15 -13.50
C THR A 473 9.66 -11.46 -12.93
N LEU A 474 9.53 -11.69 -11.61
CA LEU A 474 9.95 -12.95 -10.97
C LEU A 474 8.73 -13.78 -10.57
N ALA A 475 8.86 -15.10 -10.62
CA ALA A 475 7.80 -16.03 -10.20
C ALA A 475 7.36 -15.89 -8.74
N THR A 476 8.20 -15.28 -7.89
CA THR A 476 7.89 -15.00 -6.48
C THR A 476 7.06 -13.73 -6.27
N HIS A 477 6.87 -12.92 -7.29
CA HIS A 477 5.96 -11.76 -7.21
C HIS A 477 4.51 -12.24 -7.13
N VAL A 478 3.70 -11.50 -6.40
CA VAL A 478 2.26 -11.75 -6.30
C VAL A 478 1.53 -10.44 -6.52
N MET A 479 0.54 -10.45 -7.39
CA MET A 479 -0.50 -9.42 -7.41
C MET A 479 -1.79 -9.99 -6.82
N ALA A 480 -2.10 -9.59 -5.59
CA ALA A 480 -3.32 -9.97 -4.92
C ALA A 480 -4.44 -8.96 -5.17
N PHE A 481 -5.60 -9.45 -5.58
CA PHE A 481 -6.85 -8.69 -5.54
C PHE A 481 -7.66 -9.10 -4.31
N SER A 482 -8.23 -8.12 -3.61
CA SER A 482 -8.93 -8.33 -2.35
C SER A 482 -10.35 -7.75 -2.37
N PRO A 483 -11.26 -8.30 -3.21
CA PRO A 483 -12.67 -7.94 -3.16
C PRO A 483 -13.28 -8.33 -1.80
N THR A 484 -14.14 -7.47 -1.25
CA THR A 484 -14.93 -7.78 -0.05
C THR A 484 -16.09 -8.72 -0.38
N ALA A 485 -16.52 -9.56 0.57
CA ALA A 485 -17.67 -10.44 0.41
C ALA A 485 -18.90 -9.73 -0.20
N GLY A 486 -19.51 -10.36 -1.22
CA GLY A 486 -20.65 -9.79 -1.95
C GLY A 486 -20.31 -8.65 -2.93
N LYS A 487 -19.02 -8.33 -3.12
CA LYS A 487 -18.52 -7.36 -4.11
C LYS A 487 -17.61 -8.04 -5.11
N THR A 488 -17.46 -7.39 -6.26
CA THR A 488 -16.63 -7.88 -7.37
C THR A 488 -15.56 -6.86 -7.71
N ILE A 489 -14.33 -7.31 -7.90
CA ILE A 489 -13.34 -6.61 -8.70
C ILE A 489 -13.31 -7.27 -10.08
N THR A 490 -13.57 -6.50 -11.14
CA THR A 490 -13.49 -6.98 -12.52
C THR A 490 -12.21 -6.46 -13.17
N LEU A 491 -11.41 -7.34 -13.76
CA LEU A 491 -10.23 -6.98 -14.54
C LEU A 491 -10.58 -6.99 -16.03
N ASN A 492 -10.69 -5.80 -16.64
CA ASN A 492 -10.98 -5.62 -18.06
C ASN A 492 -9.69 -5.49 -18.89
N GLY A 493 -8.62 -4.93 -18.30
CA GLY A 493 -7.31 -4.84 -18.95
C GLY A 493 -6.59 -6.20 -19.00
N THR A 494 -5.58 -6.29 -19.86
CA THR A 494 -4.74 -7.49 -20.00
C THR A 494 -3.91 -7.74 -18.74
N VAL A 495 -3.83 -9.00 -18.30
CA VAL A 495 -2.93 -9.46 -17.23
C VAL A 495 -1.70 -10.12 -17.86
N SER A 496 -0.52 -9.69 -17.43
CA SER A 496 0.79 -10.09 -17.94
C SER A 496 1.80 -10.33 -16.82
N GLY A 497 2.99 -10.84 -17.14
CA GLY A 497 4.09 -11.01 -16.19
C GLY A 497 4.37 -12.45 -15.77
N SER A 498 5.46 -12.66 -15.04
CA SER A 498 5.90 -13.97 -14.58
C SER A 498 5.41 -14.33 -13.18
N GLY A 499 4.85 -13.37 -12.44
CA GLY A 499 4.37 -13.57 -11.08
C GLY A 499 2.96 -14.15 -11.01
N ILE A 500 2.48 -14.35 -9.79
CA ILE A 500 1.21 -14.98 -9.46
C ILE A 500 0.08 -13.94 -9.45
N LEU A 501 -1.06 -14.28 -10.06
CA LEU A 501 -2.33 -13.59 -9.83
C LEU A 501 -3.02 -14.24 -8.62
N LYS A 502 -3.39 -13.47 -7.60
CA LYS A 502 -4.03 -14.01 -6.40
C LYS A 502 -5.37 -13.34 -6.13
N ILE A 503 -6.37 -14.11 -5.72
CA ILE A 503 -7.58 -13.57 -5.09
C ILE A 503 -7.53 -13.81 -3.57
N SER A 504 -7.99 -12.81 -2.83
CA SER A 504 -8.14 -12.78 -1.37
C SER A 504 -9.40 -11.98 -0.99
N GLY A 505 -9.75 -11.87 0.28
CA GLY A 505 -10.81 -10.95 0.76
C GLY A 505 -12.24 -11.49 0.73
N GLY A 506 -12.48 -12.65 0.11
CA GLY A 506 -13.76 -13.38 0.20
C GLY A 506 -14.86 -12.92 -0.78
N GLY A 507 -14.63 -11.88 -1.58
CA GLY A 507 -15.52 -11.48 -2.69
C GLY A 507 -15.15 -12.16 -4.02
N ASP A 508 -15.52 -11.51 -5.12
CA ASP A 508 -15.32 -12.03 -6.47
C ASP A 508 -14.20 -11.31 -7.23
N LEU A 509 -13.32 -12.06 -7.88
CA LEU A 509 -12.42 -11.56 -8.90
C LEU A 509 -12.91 -12.07 -10.26
N ALA A 510 -13.52 -11.20 -11.05
CA ALA A 510 -13.90 -11.50 -12.42
C ALA A 510 -12.74 -11.14 -13.36
N VAL A 511 -12.17 -12.14 -14.03
CA VAL A 511 -11.10 -11.92 -15.01
C VAL A 511 -11.72 -11.93 -16.40
N ALA A 512 -12.10 -10.74 -16.88
CA ALA A 512 -12.95 -10.60 -18.06
C ALA A 512 -12.17 -10.63 -19.39
N ASN A 513 -10.87 -10.32 -19.36
CA ASN A 513 -10.03 -10.33 -20.54
C ASN A 513 -9.48 -11.73 -20.83
N SER A 514 -9.68 -12.25 -22.05
CA SER A 514 -9.17 -13.56 -22.49
C SER A 514 -7.80 -13.51 -23.16
N ALA A 515 -7.19 -12.34 -23.36
CA ALA A 515 -5.86 -12.17 -23.96
C ALA A 515 -4.74 -12.10 -22.91
N ASN A 516 -4.91 -12.75 -21.75
CA ASN A 516 -3.95 -12.71 -20.66
C ASN A 516 -2.76 -13.64 -20.94
N ASN A 517 -1.54 -13.17 -20.65
CA ASN A 517 -0.29 -13.87 -21.00
C ASN A 517 0.68 -14.04 -19.82
N TYR A 518 0.19 -13.89 -18.59
CA TYR A 518 0.99 -14.14 -17.40
C TYR A 518 1.26 -15.64 -17.20
N SER A 519 2.43 -15.99 -16.65
CA SER A 519 2.92 -17.38 -16.59
C SER A 519 3.10 -17.93 -15.17
N GLY A 520 3.07 -17.08 -14.14
CA GLY A 520 3.27 -17.50 -12.75
C GLY A 520 2.11 -18.31 -12.15
N GLY A 521 0.96 -18.35 -12.83
CA GLY A 521 -0.23 -19.05 -12.39
C GLY A 521 -1.16 -18.21 -11.51
N THR A 522 -2.24 -18.84 -11.06
CA THR A 522 -3.33 -18.19 -10.34
C THR A 522 -3.55 -18.86 -8.99
N GLU A 523 -3.41 -18.12 -7.88
CA GLU A 523 -3.78 -18.57 -6.54
C GLU A 523 -5.21 -18.14 -6.20
N ILE A 524 -6.08 -19.12 -6.05
CA ILE A 524 -7.47 -18.96 -5.61
C ILE A 524 -7.47 -19.07 -4.09
N GLY A 525 -7.34 -17.93 -3.41
CA GLY A 525 -7.45 -17.82 -1.96
C GLY A 525 -8.90 -17.83 -1.48
N THR A 526 -9.28 -16.92 -0.58
CA THR A 526 -10.68 -16.73 -0.19
C THR A 526 -11.48 -16.02 -1.28
N GLY A 527 -12.68 -16.54 -1.59
CA GLY A 527 -13.61 -15.93 -2.53
C GLY A 527 -13.77 -16.73 -3.83
N ARG A 528 -14.24 -16.05 -4.88
CA ARG A 528 -14.56 -16.68 -6.18
C ARG A 528 -13.74 -16.06 -7.30
N ILE A 529 -13.05 -16.89 -8.07
CA ILE A 529 -12.55 -16.47 -9.38
C ILE A 529 -13.61 -16.79 -10.44
N ILE A 530 -13.96 -15.79 -11.26
CA ILE A 530 -15.01 -15.90 -12.28
C ILE A 530 -14.37 -15.70 -13.64
N ILE A 531 -14.54 -16.67 -14.53
CA ILE A 531 -14.01 -16.63 -15.90
C ILE A 531 -15.06 -17.03 -16.95
N ALA A 532 -14.87 -16.56 -18.17
CA ALA A 532 -15.65 -16.96 -19.35
C ALA A 532 -14.80 -17.73 -20.39
N ASP A 533 -13.48 -17.73 -20.25
CA ASP A 533 -12.55 -18.43 -21.14
C ASP A 533 -11.34 -18.92 -20.33
N ASP A 534 -10.78 -20.07 -20.72
CA ASP A 534 -9.57 -20.60 -20.11
C ASP A 534 -8.41 -19.59 -20.22
N ALA A 535 -8.21 -18.95 -21.37
CA ALA A 535 -7.12 -18.00 -21.59
C ALA A 535 -7.14 -16.78 -20.63
N ALA A 536 -8.26 -16.51 -19.95
CA ALA A 536 -8.34 -15.51 -18.89
C ALA A 536 -7.35 -15.77 -17.73
N LEU A 537 -6.94 -17.02 -17.48
CA LEU A 537 -6.01 -17.34 -16.39
C LEU A 537 -4.54 -17.45 -16.82
N GLY A 538 -4.19 -16.99 -18.02
CA GLY A 538 -2.82 -17.10 -18.55
C GLY A 538 -2.39 -18.55 -18.76
N SER A 539 -1.08 -18.80 -18.74
CA SER A 539 -0.50 -20.11 -19.05
C SER A 539 -0.08 -20.95 -17.85
N GLY A 540 -0.02 -20.35 -16.65
CA GLY A 540 0.39 -21.04 -15.42
C GLY A 540 -0.72 -21.90 -14.80
N ALA A 541 -0.37 -22.67 -13.76
CA ALA A 541 -1.33 -23.51 -13.03
C ALA A 541 -2.38 -22.69 -12.24
N ALA A 542 -3.50 -23.32 -11.89
CA ALA A 542 -4.50 -22.74 -10.97
C ALA A 542 -4.48 -23.49 -9.63
N ASN A 543 -4.16 -22.79 -8.55
CA ASN A 543 -3.99 -23.36 -7.22
C ASN A 543 -5.13 -22.96 -6.28
N PHE A 544 -5.77 -23.93 -5.64
CA PHE A 544 -6.73 -23.71 -4.56
C PHE A 544 -5.99 -23.73 -3.20
N GLY A 545 -6.02 -22.61 -2.47
CA GLY A 545 -5.49 -22.47 -1.09
C GLY A 545 -4.39 -21.41 -0.94
N THR A 546 -4.50 -20.53 0.07
CA THR A 546 -3.90 -20.63 1.44
C THR A 546 -4.90 -20.49 2.60
N THR A 547 -6.21 -20.52 2.29
CA THR A 547 -7.32 -20.38 3.26
C THR A 547 -8.52 -21.25 2.82
N SER A 548 -9.48 -21.55 3.71
CA SER A 548 -10.69 -22.31 3.37
C SER A 548 -11.64 -21.51 2.45
N ASN A 549 -12.40 -22.20 1.58
CA ASN A 549 -13.46 -21.67 0.70
C ASN A 549 -12.99 -20.92 -0.57
N SER A 550 -12.33 -21.65 -1.47
CA SER A 550 -11.92 -21.19 -2.80
C SER A 550 -12.88 -21.71 -3.87
N TYR A 551 -13.37 -20.83 -4.75
CA TYR A 551 -14.31 -21.20 -5.82
C TYR A 551 -13.77 -20.82 -7.20
N PHE A 552 -13.88 -21.76 -8.13
CA PHE A 552 -13.69 -21.54 -9.56
C PHE A 552 -15.06 -21.56 -10.24
N VAL A 553 -15.46 -20.43 -10.82
CA VAL A 553 -16.80 -20.24 -11.39
C VAL A 553 -16.69 -20.01 -12.90
N ALA A 554 -17.36 -20.86 -13.68
CA ALA A 554 -17.42 -20.74 -15.14
C ALA A 554 -18.71 -20.06 -15.60
N THR A 555 -18.60 -18.96 -16.36
CA THR A 555 -19.76 -18.25 -16.93
C THR A 555 -20.02 -18.59 -18.41
N ALA A 556 -19.17 -19.43 -18.99
CA ALA A 556 -19.34 -20.05 -20.30
C ALA A 556 -18.68 -21.44 -20.29
N ASN A 557 -18.73 -22.16 -21.41
CA ASN A 557 -18.07 -23.46 -21.52
C ASN A 557 -16.54 -23.29 -21.50
N ILE A 558 -15.86 -24.07 -20.66
CA ILE A 558 -14.41 -24.02 -20.47
C ILE A 558 -13.81 -25.38 -20.83
N THR A 559 -12.72 -25.38 -21.59
CA THR A 559 -11.83 -26.54 -21.70
C THR A 559 -10.44 -26.10 -21.24
N SER A 560 -9.87 -26.82 -20.27
CA SER A 560 -8.61 -26.44 -19.65
C SER A 560 -7.59 -27.55 -19.71
N SER A 561 -6.42 -27.28 -20.29
CA SER A 561 -5.25 -28.17 -20.21
C SER A 561 -4.35 -27.85 -19.03
N ARG A 562 -4.69 -26.84 -18.22
CA ARG A 562 -3.88 -26.43 -17.07
C ARG A 562 -3.95 -27.44 -15.95
N SER A 563 -2.84 -27.60 -15.26
CA SER A 563 -2.80 -28.31 -13.98
C SER A 563 -3.54 -27.50 -12.92
N PHE A 564 -4.34 -28.18 -12.11
CA PHE A 564 -4.97 -27.62 -10.93
C PHE A 564 -4.31 -28.22 -9.69
N THR A 565 -4.07 -27.39 -8.68
CA THR A 565 -3.51 -27.88 -7.41
C THR A 565 -4.40 -27.57 -6.23
N ILE A 566 -4.38 -28.44 -5.21
CA ILE A 566 -5.05 -28.20 -3.92
C ILE A 566 -3.99 -28.20 -2.83
N SER A 567 -3.97 -27.15 -2.00
CA SER A 567 -2.89 -26.94 -1.02
C SER A 567 -2.72 -28.08 0.00
N GLY A 568 -3.75 -28.92 0.20
CA GLY A 568 -3.67 -30.14 0.99
C GLY A 568 -4.92 -30.41 1.83
N THR A 569 -4.73 -31.09 2.96
CA THR A 569 -5.79 -31.36 3.94
C THR A 569 -6.44 -30.07 4.45
N GLY A 570 -7.77 -30.04 4.55
CA GLY A 570 -8.56 -28.88 5.00
C GLY A 570 -8.92 -27.87 3.91
N TYR A 571 -8.36 -28.02 2.70
CA TYR A 571 -8.69 -27.19 1.55
C TYR A 571 -9.65 -27.91 0.61
N THR A 572 -10.55 -27.14 -0.02
CA THR A 572 -11.56 -27.67 -0.94
C THR A 572 -11.51 -26.89 -2.24
N ALA A 573 -11.35 -27.59 -3.35
CA ALA A 573 -11.54 -27.06 -4.69
C ALA A 573 -13.04 -27.10 -5.03
N ASN A 574 -13.71 -25.94 -4.95
CA ASN A 574 -15.10 -25.82 -5.36
C ASN A 574 -15.15 -25.43 -6.84
N PHE A 575 -15.57 -26.36 -7.68
CA PHE A 575 -15.83 -26.13 -9.09
C PHE A 575 -17.32 -25.86 -9.30
N ASP A 576 -17.67 -24.61 -9.55
CA ASP A 576 -19.03 -24.19 -9.86
C ASP A 576 -19.19 -23.99 -11.36
N THR A 577 -19.93 -24.89 -11.99
CA THR A 577 -20.19 -24.81 -13.43
C THR A 577 -21.16 -23.70 -13.79
N ASN A 578 -21.96 -23.20 -12.84
CA ASN A 578 -22.99 -22.18 -13.08
C ASN A 578 -23.84 -22.44 -14.34
N GLY A 579 -24.18 -23.71 -14.60
CA GLY A 579 -24.96 -24.15 -15.77
C GLY A 579 -24.15 -24.50 -17.03
N ASN A 580 -22.85 -24.27 -17.05
CA ASN A 580 -21.97 -24.50 -18.21
C ASN A 580 -21.20 -25.82 -18.16
N ASN A 581 -20.52 -26.19 -19.24
CA ASN A 581 -19.63 -27.34 -19.27
C ASN A 581 -18.19 -26.93 -18.99
N MET A 582 -17.54 -27.61 -18.03
CA MET A 582 -16.11 -27.49 -17.75
C MET A 582 -15.43 -28.82 -18.05
N ASN A 583 -14.51 -28.87 -19.02
CA ASN A 583 -13.69 -30.04 -19.33
C ASN A 583 -12.24 -29.80 -18.88
N LEU A 584 -11.81 -30.49 -17.84
CA LEU A 584 -10.46 -30.38 -17.29
C LEU A 584 -9.61 -31.54 -17.82
N ILE A 585 -8.75 -31.22 -18.78
CA ILE A 585 -7.77 -32.15 -19.36
C ILE A 585 -6.55 -32.27 -18.43
N GLY A 586 -6.12 -31.16 -17.84
CA GLY A 586 -5.06 -31.17 -16.83
C GLY A 586 -5.52 -31.86 -15.54
N ALA A 587 -4.58 -32.53 -14.87
CA ALA A 587 -4.84 -33.22 -13.62
C ALA A 587 -5.13 -32.25 -12.46
N ILE A 588 -5.91 -32.72 -11.48
CA ILE A 588 -6.04 -32.09 -10.17
C ILE A 588 -5.14 -32.86 -9.19
N SER A 589 -4.07 -32.21 -8.72
CA SER A 589 -3.07 -32.83 -7.85
C SER A 589 -2.93 -32.07 -6.55
N PRO A 590 -2.68 -32.72 -5.40
CA PRO A 590 -2.53 -31.99 -4.17
C PRO A 590 -1.06 -31.57 -4.00
N VAL A 591 -0.80 -30.45 -3.32
CA VAL A 591 0.57 -29.99 -3.01
C VAL A 591 1.17 -30.82 -1.86
N SER A 592 0.31 -31.30 -0.96
CA SER A 592 0.60 -32.23 0.14
C SER A 592 -0.50 -33.29 0.23
N SER A 593 -0.50 -34.24 1.17
CA SER A 593 -1.61 -35.19 1.25
C SER A 593 -2.97 -34.52 1.55
N GLY A 594 -4.03 -34.98 0.89
CA GLY A 594 -5.41 -34.53 1.11
C GLY A 594 -6.02 -33.73 -0.05
N GLY A 595 -6.83 -32.73 0.28
CA GLY A 595 -7.57 -31.86 -0.64
C GLY A 595 -8.92 -32.44 -1.08
N ASN A 596 -10.00 -31.69 -0.87
CA ASN A 596 -11.35 -32.09 -1.26
C ASN A 596 -11.75 -31.48 -2.60
N LEU A 597 -12.67 -32.12 -3.31
CA LEU A 597 -13.30 -31.58 -4.51
C LEU A 597 -14.82 -31.47 -4.31
N ASN A 598 -15.38 -30.31 -4.61
CA ASN A 598 -16.81 -30.11 -4.68
C ASN A 598 -17.23 -29.77 -6.10
N LYS A 599 -18.17 -30.53 -6.65
CA LYS A 599 -18.87 -30.21 -7.89
C LYS A 599 -20.18 -29.49 -7.55
N LEU A 600 -20.25 -28.23 -7.99
CA LEU A 600 -21.38 -27.31 -7.84
C LEU A 600 -21.89 -26.88 -9.23
N GLY A 601 -23.03 -26.19 -9.24
CA GLY A 601 -23.66 -25.68 -10.46
C GLY A 601 -24.37 -26.75 -11.31
N ALA A 602 -25.35 -26.33 -12.10
CA ALA A 602 -26.22 -27.26 -12.87
C ALA A 602 -25.55 -27.92 -14.08
N GLY A 603 -24.45 -27.37 -14.58
CA GLY A 603 -23.76 -27.88 -15.77
C GLY A 603 -22.82 -29.05 -15.48
N THR A 604 -22.04 -29.47 -16.49
CA THR A 604 -21.17 -30.66 -16.41
C THR A 604 -19.73 -30.31 -16.07
N LEU A 605 -19.11 -31.01 -15.13
CA LEU A 605 -17.66 -31.03 -14.93
C LEU A 605 -17.13 -32.38 -15.42
N THR A 606 -16.27 -32.36 -16.42
CA THR A 606 -15.57 -33.53 -16.93
C THR A 606 -14.12 -33.50 -16.49
N LEU A 607 -13.67 -34.53 -15.78
CA LEU A 607 -12.27 -34.75 -15.41
C LEU A 607 -11.67 -35.77 -16.38
N SER A 608 -10.87 -35.30 -17.32
CA SER A 608 -10.21 -36.12 -18.34
C SER A 608 -8.76 -36.46 -17.96
N GLY A 609 -8.15 -35.70 -17.05
CA GLY A 609 -6.84 -35.99 -16.46
C GLY A 609 -6.89 -36.95 -15.26
N ILE A 610 -5.77 -37.62 -14.97
CA ILE A 610 -5.63 -38.47 -13.77
C ILE A 610 -5.43 -37.57 -12.55
N SER A 611 -6.47 -37.45 -11.73
CA SER A 611 -6.46 -36.62 -10.52
C SER A 611 -6.02 -37.45 -9.30
N THR A 612 -5.14 -36.87 -8.48
CA THR A 612 -4.43 -37.57 -7.40
C THR A 612 -4.70 -36.98 -6.00
N TYR A 613 -5.66 -36.06 -5.89
CA TYR A 613 -6.08 -35.55 -4.59
C TYR A 613 -6.66 -36.67 -3.73
N ALA A 614 -6.39 -36.64 -2.42
CA ALA A 614 -6.69 -37.73 -1.50
C ALA A 614 -7.92 -37.48 -0.61
N GLY A 615 -8.46 -36.27 -0.61
CA GLY A 615 -9.69 -35.95 0.12
C GLY A 615 -10.95 -36.39 -0.60
N ALA A 616 -12.09 -36.04 -0.01
CA ALA A 616 -13.40 -36.47 -0.48
C ALA A 616 -13.84 -35.69 -1.72
N THR A 617 -14.64 -36.34 -2.57
CA THR A 617 -15.34 -35.73 -3.70
C THR A 617 -16.83 -35.62 -3.36
N THR A 618 -17.41 -34.43 -3.42
CA THR A 618 -18.86 -34.23 -3.22
C THR A 618 -19.51 -33.69 -4.49
N VAL A 619 -20.57 -34.35 -4.94
CA VAL A 619 -21.42 -33.88 -6.05
C VAL A 619 -22.73 -33.41 -5.46
N THR A 620 -23.04 -32.11 -5.60
CA THR A 620 -24.27 -31.51 -5.05
C THR A 620 -25.28 -31.16 -6.15
N ALA A 621 -24.80 -30.81 -7.35
CA ALA A 621 -25.63 -30.45 -8.49
C ALA A 621 -24.95 -30.70 -9.84
N GLY A 622 -25.76 -30.79 -10.90
CA GLY A 622 -25.29 -31.04 -12.26
C GLY A 622 -24.61 -32.40 -12.39
N THR A 623 -23.68 -32.52 -13.33
CA THR A 623 -23.02 -33.79 -13.67
C THR A 623 -21.52 -33.74 -13.40
N LEU A 624 -20.96 -34.73 -12.71
CA LEU A 624 -19.52 -35.02 -12.68
C LEU A 624 -19.27 -36.23 -13.59
N ILE A 625 -18.43 -36.05 -14.61
CA ILE A 625 -17.99 -37.12 -15.51
C ILE A 625 -16.49 -37.34 -15.31
N ILE A 626 -16.08 -38.59 -15.15
CA ILE A 626 -14.68 -38.99 -15.32
C ILE A 626 -14.56 -39.55 -16.73
N GLY A 627 -13.77 -38.91 -17.59
CA GLY A 627 -13.76 -39.18 -19.04
C GLY A 627 -12.41 -39.62 -19.57
N GLY A 628 -12.40 -40.29 -20.74
CA GLY A 628 -11.17 -40.68 -21.43
C GLY A 628 -10.29 -41.60 -20.58
N SER A 629 -9.05 -41.16 -20.29
CA SER A 629 -8.12 -41.85 -19.38
C SER A 629 -8.11 -41.24 -17.97
N GLY A 630 -9.06 -40.36 -17.64
CA GLY A 630 -9.14 -39.69 -16.35
C GLY A 630 -9.37 -40.67 -15.20
N SER A 631 -9.00 -40.28 -13.98
CA SER A 631 -9.25 -41.09 -12.78
C SER A 631 -9.33 -40.21 -11.55
N ILE A 632 -10.12 -40.64 -10.57
CA ILE A 632 -10.21 -40.04 -9.22
C ILE A 632 -10.05 -41.10 -8.12
N ASN A 633 -9.40 -42.22 -8.43
CA ASN A 633 -9.27 -43.36 -7.51
C ASN A 633 -8.43 -43.05 -6.25
N SER A 634 -7.68 -41.95 -6.25
CA SER A 634 -7.00 -41.46 -5.05
C SER A 634 -7.93 -40.79 -4.04
N SER A 635 -9.14 -40.38 -4.44
CA SER A 635 -10.11 -39.77 -3.54
C SER A 635 -10.51 -40.74 -2.43
N SER A 636 -10.64 -40.23 -1.20
CA SER A 636 -11.08 -41.04 -0.06
C SER A 636 -12.53 -41.53 -0.18
N GLY A 637 -13.31 -40.95 -1.08
CA GLY A 637 -14.67 -41.36 -1.39
C GLY A 637 -15.42 -40.30 -2.19
N ILE A 638 -16.40 -40.75 -2.95
CA ILE A 638 -17.30 -39.92 -3.75
C ILE A 638 -18.67 -39.96 -3.09
N THR A 639 -19.20 -38.80 -2.73
CA THR A 639 -20.55 -38.67 -2.15
C THR A 639 -21.45 -37.89 -3.11
N LEU A 640 -22.56 -38.52 -3.50
CA LEU A 640 -23.63 -37.85 -4.25
C LEU A 640 -24.71 -37.39 -3.27
N ASN A 641 -24.87 -36.08 -3.18
CA ASN A 641 -25.94 -35.40 -2.44
C ASN A 641 -26.91 -34.73 -3.42
N GLY A 642 -27.22 -35.43 -4.52
CA GLY A 642 -27.90 -34.90 -5.70
C GLY A 642 -27.01 -34.97 -6.95
N GLY A 643 -27.55 -34.46 -8.07
CA GLY A 643 -26.83 -34.45 -9.36
C GLY A 643 -26.58 -35.85 -9.94
N THR A 644 -25.60 -35.93 -10.83
CA THR A 644 -25.22 -37.15 -11.56
C THR A 644 -23.72 -37.39 -11.49
N PHE A 645 -23.31 -38.64 -11.26
CA PHE A 645 -21.93 -39.09 -11.41
C PHE A 645 -21.84 -40.15 -12.50
N LYS A 646 -20.95 -39.95 -13.47
CA LYS A 646 -20.64 -40.95 -14.51
C LYS A 646 -19.15 -41.27 -14.54
N ASN A 647 -18.80 -42.55 -14.44
CA ASN A 647 -17.45 -42.99 -14.81
C ASN A 647 -17.45 -43.52 -16.24
N ASN A 648 -16.99 -42.69 -17.17
CA ASN A 648 -16.80 -43.00 -18.58
C ASN A 648 -15.33 -43.24 -18.92
N SER A 649 -14.48 -43.40 -17.91
CA SER A 649 -13.06 -43.66 -18.10
C SER A 649 -12.82 -45.12 -18.48
N THR A 650 -11.73 -45.34 -19.22
CA THR A 650 -11.18 -46.69 -19.42
C THR A 650 -10.65 -47.28 -18.11
N VAL A 651 -10.44 -46.46 -17.07
CA VAL A 651 -10.03 -46.89 -15.73
C VAL A 651 -11.27 -47.15 -14.88
N ALA A 652 -11.38 -48.36 -14.33
CA ALA A 652 -12.45 -48.71 -13.40
C ALA A 652 -12.37 -47.85 -12.14
N LEU A 653 -13.54 -47.42 -11.65
CA LEU A 653 -13.62 -46.74 -10.37
C LEU A 653 -13.28 -47.74 -9.25
N THR A 654 -12.40 -47.34 -8.33
CA THR A 654 -12.09 -48.09 -7.11
C THR A 654 -12.26 -47.26 -5.84
N ALA A 655 -12.43 -45.94 -5.96
CA ALA A 655 -12.77 -45.10 -4.82
C ALA A 655 -14.20 -45.44 -4.33
N PRO A 656 -14.45 -45.46 -3.00
CA PRO A 656 -15.78 -45.71 -2.47
C PRO A 656 -16.81 -44.72 -3.03
N LEU A 657 -18.00 -45.22 -3.42
CA LEU A 657 -19.10 -44.41 -3.91
C LEU A 657 -20.29 -44.51 -2.97
N THR A 658 -20.67 -43.38 -2.37
CA THR A 658 -21.84 -43.24 -1.52
C THR A 658 -22.90 -42.42 -2.24
N VAL A 659 -24.07 -43.00 -2.48
CA VAL A 659 -25.19 -42.32 -3.13
C VAL A 659 -26.23 -42.00 -2.07
N ASN A 660 -26.26 -40.76 -1.56
CA ASN A 660 -27.34 -40.33 -0.65
C ASN A 660 -28.59 -39.98 -1.45
N SER A 661 -28.43 -39.31 -2.59
CA SER A 661 -29.47 -39.04 -3.58
C SER A 661 -28.84 -38.70 -4.95
N GLY A 662 -29.60 -38.83 -6.03
CA GLY A 662 -29.15 -38.49 -7.39
C GLY A 662 -28.91 -39.72 -8.28
N THR A 663 -28.18 -39.53 -9.37
CA THR A 663 -28.02 -40.53 -10.44
C THR A 663 -26.58 -41.01 -10.55
N VAL A 664 -26.38 -42.32 -10.59
CA VAL A 664 -25.12 -42.94 -11.00
C VAL A 664 -25.24 -43.54 -12.40
N GLY A 665 -24.17 -43.45 -13.18
CA GLY A 665 -24.17 -43.95 -14.55
C GLY A 665 -22.78 -44.05 -15.15
N GLY A 666 -22.73 -44.02 -16.48
CA GLY A 666 -21.51 -44.19 -17.26
C GLY A 666 -21.24 -45.66 -17.58
N THR A 667 -19.99 -46.00 -17.87
CA THR A 667 -19.66 -47.31 -18.46
C THR A 667 -18.86 -48.23 -17.54
N ASN A 668 -18.15 -47.71 -16.53
CA ASN A 668 -17.13 -48.49 -15.83
C ASN A 668 -17.08 -48.30 -14.29
N LEU A 669 -18.09 -48.80 -13.59
CA LEU A 669 -18.15 -48.87 -12.11
C LEU A 669 -17.81 -50.27 -11.56
N SER A 670 -17.11 -51.10 -12.35
CA SER A 670 -16.85 -52.52 -12.03
C SER A 670 -16.12 -52.78 -10.71
N GLY A 671 -15.36 -51.79 -10.21
CA GLY A 671 -14.64 -51.89 -8.93
C GLY A 671 -15.44 -51.45 -7.70
N VAL A 672 -16.71 -51.04 -7.85
CA VAL A 672 -17.53 -50.51 -6.75
C VAL A 672 -18.90 -51.19 -6.70
N ALA A 673 -19.29 -51.66 -5.51
CA ALA A 673 -20.63 -52.17 -5.26
C ALA A 673 -21.66 -51.02 -5.27
N LEU A 674 -22.84 -51.27 -5.82
CA LEU A 674 -23.90 -50.28 -5.91
C LEU A 674 -25.12 -50.70 -5.08
N THR A 675 -25.64 -49.80 -4.28
CA THR A 675 -26.97 -49.94 -3.70
C THR A 675 -27.82 -48.82 -4.28
N ILE A 676 -28.96 -49.16 -4.87
CA ILE A 676 -29.91 -48.19 -5.44
C ILE A 676 -31.21 -48.26 -4.64
N GLY A 677 -31.39 -47.34 -3.71
CA GLY A 677 -32.58 -47.22 -2.86
C GLY A 677 -33.32 -45.89 -3.03
N ALA A 678 -34.12 -45.51 -2.04
CA ALA A 678 -34.92 -44.28 -2.06
C ALA A 678 -34.14 -43.04 -2.53
N ASN A 679 -34.68 -42.34 -3.54
CA ASN A 679 -34.11 -41.13 -4.17
C ASN A 679 -32.77 -41.35 -4.90
N GLN A 680 -32.44 -42.60 -5.22
CA GLN A 680 -31.23 -42.96 -5.96
C GLN A 680 -31.63 -43.55 -7.30
N THR A 681 -30.88 -43.20 -8.33
CA THR A 681 -31.13 -43.62 -9.71
C THR A 681 -29.89 -44.24 -10.31
N VAL A 682 -30.04 -45.32 -11.07
CA VAL A 682 -29.02 -45.81 -11.99
C VAL A 682 -29.47 -45.57 -13.43
N SER A 683 -28.59 -45.01 -14.27
CA SER A 683 -28.81 -44.76 -15.70
C SER A 683 -27.55 -45.22 -16.45
N PRO A 684 -27.58 -46.44 -17.01
CA PRO A 684 -26.41 -47.03 -17.64
C PRO A 684 -25.86 -46.26 -18.84
N GLY A 685 -24.55 -46.37 -19.03
CA GLY A 685 -23.86 -45.90 -20.22
C GLY A 685 -23.86 -44.38 -20.44
N ASN A 686 -23.56 -44.05 -21.68
CA ASN A 686 -23.79 -42.72 -22.27
C ASN A 686 -25.14 -42.64 -22.99
N SER A 687 -26.06 -43.54 -22.63
CA SER A 687 -27.49 -43.51 -22.95
C SER A 687 -27.83 -43.53 -24.46
N PRO A 688 -28.29 -44.66 -25.03
CA PRO A 688 -28.23 -45.98 -24.44
C PRO A 688 -26.79 -46.50 -24.32
N GLY A 689 -26.52 -47.40 -23.37
CA GLY A 689 -25.23 -48.09 -23.29
C GLY A 689 -25.10 -49.13 -22.17
N THR A 690 -23.94 -49.79 -22.13
CA THR A 690 -23.59 -50.70 -21.02
C THR A 690 -22.95 -49.96 -19.86
N LEU A 691 -23.43 -50.21 -18.64
CA LEU A 691 -22.73 -49.95 -17.39
C LEU A 691 -22.25 -51.27 -16.78
N ALA A 692 -20.94 -51.46 -16.69
CA ALA A 692 -20.37 -52.52 -15.86
C ALA A 692 -20.22 -52.01 -14.43
N ALA A 693 -20.82 -52.67 -13.45
CA ALA A 693 -20.76 -52.32 -12.03
C ALA A 693 -20.30 -53.50 -11.16
N GLY A 694 -19.88 -53.22 -9.93
CA GLY A 694 -19.67 -54.27 -8.92
C GLY A 694 -20.98 -54.91 -8.47
N ALA A 695 -20.94 -55.71 -7.40
CA ALA A 695 -22.13 -56.31 -6.82
C ALA A 695 -23.22 -55.25 -6.58
N THR A 696 -24.42 -55.47 -7.09
CA THR A 696 -25.48 -54.46 -7.09
C THR A 696 -26.69 -54.94 -6.31
N THR A 697 -27.24 -54.07 -5.46
CA THR A 697 -28.49 -54.30 -4.72
C THR A 697 -29.53 -53.27 -5.15
N PHE A 698 -30.69 -53.74 -5.60
CA PHE A 698 -31.88 -52.90 -5.75
C PHE A 698 -32.67 -52.91 -4.44
N SER A 699 -32.95 -51.71 -3.93
CA SER A 699 -33.65 -51.47 -2.67
C SER A 699 -34.92 -50.65 -2.89
N ASN A 700 -35.87 -50.75 -1.97
CA ASN A 700 -37.13 -50.01 -2.07
C ASN A 700 -36.91 -48.49 -2.26
N GLY A 701 -37.70 -47.89 -3.15
CA GLY A 701 -37.63 -46.48 -3.56
C GLY A 701 -36.57 -46.17 -4.62
N GLY A 702 -35.78 -47.15 -5.05
CA GLY A 702 -34.78 -47.00 -6.12
C GLY A 702 -35.39 -46.90 -7.51
N THR A 703 -34.64 -46.28 -8.43
CA THR A 703 -35.03 -46.15 -9.84
C THR A 703 -33.92 -46.62 -10.78
N TYR A 704 -34.28 -47.39 -11.79
CA TYR A 704 -33.45 -47.64 -12.98
C TYR A 704 -34.07 -46.86 -14.13
N VAL A 705 -33.30 -45.96 -14.74
CA VAL A 705 -33.69 -45.31 -16.00
C VAL A 705 -33.15 -46.17 -17.13
N TRP A 706 -34.07 -46.75 -17.90
CA TRP A 706 -33.77 -47.63 -19.02
C TRP A 706 -34.12 -46.92 -20.32
N GLU A 707 -33.08 -46.59 -21.08
CA GLU A 707 -33.19 -45.87 -22.34
C GLU A 707 -33.10 -46.84 -23.52
N ILE A 708 -33.94 -46.64 -24.56
CA ILE A 708 -33.95 -47.43 -25.79
C ILE A 708 -34.08 -46.52 -27.02
N ASN A 709 -33.26 -46.76 -28.03
CA ASN A 709 -33.30 -46.04 -29.31
C ASN A 709 -33.66 -46.89 -30.52
N ASN A 710 -33.54 -48.22 -30.43
CA ASN A 710 -33.93 -49.15 -31.50
C ASN A 710 -34.26 -50.54 -30.92
N ALA A 711 -35.52 -50.94 -31.04
CA ALA A 711 -36.04 -52.21 -30.51
C ALA A 711 -35.56 -53.46 -31.26
N ALA A 712 -35.08 -53.32 -32.50
CA ALA A 712 -34.47 -54.42 -33.24
C ALA A 712 -32.94 -54.53 -33.00
N GLY A 713 -32.40 -53.65 -32.15
CA GLY A 713 -30.97 -53.56 -31.87
C GLY A 713 -30.46 -54.59 -30.85
N THR A 714 -29.39 -54.24 -30.14
CA THR A 714 -28.78 -55.08 -29.11
C THR A 714 -28.66 -54.37 -27.76
N ALA A 715 -28.69 -55.17 -26.69
CA ALA A 715 -28.49 -54.69 -25.33
C ALA A 715 -27.10 -54.05 -25.17
N GLY A 716 -27.05 -52.94 -24.45
CA GLY A 716 -25.82 -52.18 -24.20
C GLY A 716 -25.36 -51.32 -25.37
N THR A 717 -26.04 -51.35 -26.51
CA THR A 717 -25.78 -50.49 -27.67
C THR A 717 -27.02 -49.69 -28.07
N ASN A 718 -28.17 -50.35 -28.19
CA ASN A 718 -29.43 -49.73 -28.60
C ASN A 718 -30.44 -49.58 -27.47
N TRP A 719 -30.24 -50.30 -26.38
CA TRP A 719 -30.89 -50.01 -25.10
C TRP A 719 -29.91 -50.24 -23.95
N ASP A 720 -30.23 -49.66 -22.80
CA ASP A 720 -29.37 -49.74 -21.63
C ASP A 720 -29.23 -51.16 -21.09
N LEU A 721 -28.00 -51.46 -20.66
CA LEU A 721 -27.65 -52.73 -20.03
C LEU A 721 -26.79 -52.48 -18.79
N LEU A 722 -27.16 -53.10 -17.68
CA LEU A 722 -26.35 -53.18 -16.47
C LEU A 722 -25.71 -54.57 -16.36
N THR A 723 -24.38 -54.64 -16.36
CA THR A 723 -23.64 -55.91 -16.16
C THR A 723 -23.00 -55.94 -14.78
N VAL A 724 -23.22 -57.01 -14.02
CA VAL A 724 -22.78 -57.12 -12.61
C VAL A 724 -22.29 -58.52 -12.25
N PRO A 725 -21.35 -58.67 -11.30
CA PRO A 725 -20.97 -60.00 -10.81
C PRO A 725 -22.10 -60.68 -10.01
N SER A 726 -22.94 -59.91 -9.31
CA SER A 726 -24.12 -60.39 -8.62
C SER A 726 -25.17 -59.29 -8.51
N MET A 727 -26.44 -59.71 -8.48
CA MET A 727 -27.60 -58.83 -8.32
C MET A 727 -28.44 -59.32 -7.12
N ASP A 728 -28.69 -58.44 -6.17
CA ASP A 728 -29.58 -58.67 -5.04
C ASP A 728 -30.86 -57.84 -5.17
N VAL A 729 -31.99 -58.54 -5.24
CA VAL A 729 -33.34 -57.98 -5.28
C VAL A 729 -34.21 -58.48 -4.12
N SER A 730 -33.61 -59.22 -3.18
CA SER A 730 -34.34 -59.93 -2.12
C SER A 730 -34.99 -59.00 -1.10
N GLY A 731 -34.50 -57.77 -0.97
CA GLY A 731 -35.05 -56.73 -0.10
C GLY A 731 -36.26 -55.98 -0.66
N LEU A 732 -36.69 -56.26 -1.90
CA LEU A 732 -37.77 -55.53 -2.54
C LEU A 732 -39.16 -55.97 -2.06
N SER A 733 -40.01 -55.00 -1.74
CA SER A 733 -41.46 -55.24 -1.56
C SER A 733 -42.20 -55.12 -2.89
N ALA A 734 -43.47 -55.54 -2.94
CA ALA A 734 -44.33 -55.29 -4.10
C ALA A 734 -44.32 -53.79 -4.47
N GLY A 735 -44.04 -53.48 -5.73
CA GLY A 735 -43.88 -52.11 -6.23
C GLY A 735 -42.72 -51.33 -5.60
N GLY A 736 -41.73 -52.01 -5.02
CA GLY A 736 -40.63 -51.40 -4.29
C GLY A 736 -39.62 -50.68 -5.16
N PHE A 737 -39.39 -51.10 -6.40
CA PHE A 737 -38.36 -50.52 -7.28
C PHE A 737 -38.93 -50.06 -8.62
N THR A 738 -38.55 -48.88 -9.10
CA THR A 738 -39.08 -48.32 -10.36
C THR A 738 -38.13 -48.58 -11.52
N VAL A 739 -38.64 -49.09 -12.63
CA VAL A 739 -37.96 -49.09 -13.93
C VAL A 739 -38.64 -48.06 -14.80
N ASN A 740 -37.98 -46.93 -15.03
CA ASN A 740 -38.46 -45.85 -15.87
C ASN A 740 -38.02 -46.09 -17.31
N LEU A 741 -38.98 -46.24 -18.22
CA LEU A 741 -38.75 -46.50 -19.63
C LEU A 741 -38.68 -45.18 -20.39
N VAL A 742 -37.58 -44.97 -21.10
CA VAL A 742 -37.32 -43.76 -21.88
C VAL A 742 -37.01 -44.16 -23.32
N THR A 743 -37.73 -43.59 -24.28
CA THR A 743 -37.44 -43.80 -25.70
C THR A 743 -36.66 -42.63 -26.26
N LEU A 744 -35.68 -42.95 -27.10
CA LEU A 744 -34.79 -42.00 -27.73
C LEU A 744 -34.82 -42.20 -29.26
N VAL A 745 -34.56 -41.14 -30.01
CA VAL A 745 -34.35 -41.24 -31.45
C VAL A 745 -32.97 -41.80 -31.77
N ASN A 746 -32.88 -42.52 -32.89
CA ASN A 746 -31.62 -43.00 -33.44
C ASN A 746 -31.43 -42.42 -34.86
N PRO A 747 -30.29 -41.73 -35.16
CA PRO A 747 -29.18 -41.40 -34.28
C PRO A 747 -29.44 -40.15 -33.42
N GLY A 748 -28.61 -39.95 -32.39
CA GLY A 748 -28.55 -38.68 -31.63
C GLY A 748 -29.14 -38.75 -30.22
N ASN A 749 -29.84 -39.84 -29.88
CA ASN A 749 -30.24 -40.18 -28.51
C ASN A 749 -31.01 -39.06 -27.77
N ALA A 750 -31.71 -38.20 -28.52
CA ALA A 750 -32.65 -37.24 -27.96
C ALA A 750 -33.99 -37.93 -27.67
N ALA A 751 -34.80 -37.39 -26.76
CA ALA A 751 -36.13 -37.94 -26.47
C ALA A 751 -36.99 -38.01 -27.74
N GLY A 752 -37.58 -39.17 -28.00
CA GLY A 752 -38.41 -39.40 -29.17
C GLY A 752 -38.77 -40.86 -29.37
N LEU A 753 -39.29 -41.22 -30.55
CA LEU A 753 -39.69 -42.59 -30.86
C LEU A 753 -38.45 -43.45 -31.11
N ALA A 754 -38.36 -44.59 -30.42
CA ALA A 754 -37.37 -45.61 -30.71
C ALA A 754 -37.68 -46.31 -32.04
N ASP A 755 -36.65 -46.61 -32.82
CA ASP A 755 -36.79 -47.35 -34.08
C ASP A 755 -37.33 -48.76 -33.84
N SER A 756 -38.05 -49.28 -34.83
CA SER A 756 -38.46 -50.69 -34.92
C SER A 756 -39.31 -51.25 -33.76
N PHE A 757 -39.82 -50.43 -32.85
CA PHE A 757 -40.74 -50.91 -31.82
C PHE A 757 -42.09 -51.27 -32.43
N ASN A 758 -42.45 -52.56 -32.35
CA ASN A 758 -43.73 -53.06 -32.85
C ASN A 758 -44.71 -53.37 -31.70
N SER A 759 -45.73 -52.53 -31.52
CA SER A 759 -46.73 -52.70 -30.45
C SER A 759 -47.68 -53.88 -30.65
N ALA A 760 -47.69 -54.51 -31.82
CA ALA A 760 -48.48 -55.71 -32.09
C ALA A 760 -47.76 -57.01 -31.71
N VAL A 761 -46.46 -56.94 -31.37
CA VAL A 761 -45.64 -58.13 -31.06
C VAL A 761 -45.09 -58.02 -29.65
N SER A 762 -45.22 -59.10 -28.88
CA SER A 762 -44.58 -59.21 -27.57
C SER A 762 -43.06 -59.26 -27.74
N GLN A 763 -42.35 -58.41 -26.99
CA GLN A 763 -40.90 -58.20 -27.11
C GLN A 763 -40.27 -58.12 -25.72
N SER A 764 -39.06 -58.62 -25.57
CA SER A 764 -38.33 -58.63 -24.30
C SER A 764 -36.92 -58.10 -24.48
N PHE A 765 -36.51 -57.19 -23.60
CA PHE A 765 -35.24 -56.48 -23.69
C PHE A 765 -34.40 -56.71 -22.44
N LEU A 766 -33.23 -57.33 -22.59
CA LEU A 766 -32.28 -57.56 -21.51
C LEU A 766 -31.78 -56.22 -20.96
N PHE A 767 -31.97 -55.96 -19.66
CA PHE A 767 -31.51 -54.72 -19.02
C PHE A 767 -30.60 -54.95 -17.80
N VAL A 768 -30.57 -56.18 -17.28
CA VAL A 768 -29.58 -56.63 -16.27
C VAL A 768 -29.03 -57.98 -16.69
N ASP A 769 -27.71 -58.11 -16.70
CA ASP A 769 -26.98 -59.34 -16.94
C ASP A 769 -26.01 -59.58 -15.77
N ALA A 770 -26.34 -60.54 -14.90
CA ALA A 770 -25.53 -60.91 -13.77
C ALA A 770 -24.67 -62.15 -14.06
N ALA A 771 -23.50 -62.25 -13.44
CA ALA A 771 -22.67 -63.47 -13.53
C ALA A 771 -23.15 -64.61 -12.61
N ALA A 772 -24.07 -64.33 -11.69
CA ALA A 772 -24.62 -65.27 -10.73
C ALA A 772 -26.15 -65.27 -10.75
N THR A 773 -26.76 -66.39 -10.39
CA THR A 773 -28.22 -66.56 -10.34
C THR A 773 -28.90 -65.50 -9.48
N ILE A 774 -29.92 -64.85 -10.04
CA ILE A 774 -30.75 -63.86 -9.36
C ILE A 774 -31.83 -64.61 -8.57
N SER A 775 -31.62 -64.70 -7.27
CA SER A 775 -32.52 -65.41 -6.34
C SER A 775 -33.63 -64.49 -5.82
N SER A 776 -34.72 -65.09 -5.32
CA SER A 776 -35.84 -64.37 -4.67
C SER A 776 -36.49 -63.29 -5.54
N PHE A 777 -36.43 -63.44 -6.87
CA PHE A 777 -37.05 -62.52 -7.82
C PHE A 777 -38.58 -62.63 -7.79
N ALA A 778 -39.26 -61.48 -7.75
CA ALA A 778 -40.69 -61.36 -8.00
C ALA A 778 -40.94 -60.18 -8.95
N GLY A 779 -41.55 -60.41 -10.12
CA GLY A 779 -41.83 -59.35 -11.08
C GLY A 779 -42.75 -58.25 -10.53
N THR A 780 -43.61 -58.59 -9.56
CA THR A 780 -44.47 -57.63 -8.84
C THR A 780 -43.71 -56.69 -7.91
N ALA A 781 -42.43 -56.96 -7.62
CA ALA A 781 -41.57 -56.07 -6.85
C ALA A 781 -41.19 -54.79 -7.62
N PHE A 782 -41.43 -54.77 -8.94
CA PHE A 782 -41.10 -53.66 -9.82
C PHE A 782 -42.35 -52.87 -10.22
N ILE A 783 -42.22 -51.55 -10.23
CA ILE A 783 -43.11 -50.63 -10.92
C ILE A 783 -42.46 -50.29 -12.24
N ILE A 784 -43.23 -50.32 -13.33
CA ILE A 784 -42.78 -49.79 -14.60
C ILE A 784 -43.43 -48.42 -14.79
N ASP A 785 -42.58 -47.41 -14.86
CA ASP A 785 -42.98 -46.07 -15.27
C ASP A 785 -42.70 -45.92 -16.76
N ALA A 786 -43.76 -45.95 -17.57
CA ALA A 786 -43.66 -45.78 -19.02
C ALA A 786 -44.11 -44.37 -19.46
N SER A 787 -44.17 -43.40 -18.54
CA SER A 787 -44.57 -42.02 -18.84
C SER A 787 -43.66 -41.32 -19.85
N SER A 788 -42.39 -41.74 -19.90
CA SER A 788 -41.38 -41.23 -20.84
C SER A 788 -41.16 -42.13 -22.07
N PHE A 789 -41.97 -43.19 -22.22
CA PHE A 789 -41.94 -44.09 -23.37
C PHE A 789 -42.90 -43.56 -24.46
N GLN A 790 -42.34 -43.05 -25.56
CA GLN A 790 -43.12 -42.29 -26.54
C GLN A 790 -43.69 -43.15 -27.68
N ASN A 791 -43.13 -44.33 -27.94
CA ASN A 791 -43.72 -45.22 -28.95
C ASN A 791 -45.14 -45.62 -28.53
N PRO A 792 -46.14 -45.56 -29.42
CA PRO A 792 -47.49 -46.01 -29.08
C PRO A 792 -47.49 -47.50 -28.69
N TYR A 793 -48.09 -47.83 -27.56
CA TYR A 793 -48.30 -49.20 -27.10
C TYR A 793 -49.71 -49.40 -26.57
N GLY A 794 -50.28 -50.59 -26.82
CA GLY A 794 -51.59 -50.98 -26.30
C GLY A 794 -51.54 -52.09 -25.26
N GLY A 795 -50.41 -52.80 -25.17
CA GLY A 795 -50.18 -53.91 -24.26
C GLY A 795 -49.69 -53.51 -22.87
N THR A 796 -49.21 -54.49 -22.11
CA THR A 796 -48.73 -54.32 -20.73
C THR A 796 -47.24 -54.58 -20.62
N TRP A 797 -46.55 -53.77 -19.83
CA TRP A 797 -45.14 -53.97 -19.48
C TRP A 797 -45.00 -54.77 -18.20
N SER A 798 -43.95 -55.59 -18.11
CA SER A 798 -43.57 -56.35 -16.91
C SER A 798 -42.06 -56.56 -16.84
N ILE A 799 -41.53 -56.76 -15.63
CA ILE A 799 -40.15 -57.21 -15.44
C ILE A 799 -40.17 -58.73 -15.27
N LYS A 800 -39.30 -59.42 -16.00
CA LYS A 800 -39.18 -60.88 -15.98
C LYS A 800 -37.75 -61.32 -15.74
N ARG A 801 -37.57 -62.47 -15.10
CA ARG A 801 -36.28 -63.16 -15.05
C ARG A 801 -36.13 -64.01 -16.32
N GLY A 802 -34.91 -64.23 -16.79
CA GLY A 802 -34.65 -64.85 -18.08
C GLY A 802 -35.11 -66.30 -18.21
N ASP A 803 -35.37 -67.01 -17.11
CA ASP A 803 -35.95 -68.36 -17.09
C ASP A 803 -37.49 -68.40 -17.15
N ASP A 804 -38.17 -67.23 -17.26
CA ASP A 804 -39.59 -67.17 -17.57
C ASP A 804 -39.86 -67.72 -18.97
N VAL A 805 -40.89 -68.58 -19.10
CA VAL A 805 -41.23 -69.30 -20.35
C VAL A 805 -41.47 -68.40 -21.57
N SER A 806 -41.82 -67.13 -21.35
CA SER A 806 -42.04 -66.17 -22.44
C SER A 806 -40.76 -65.51 -22.96
N ILE A 807 -39.61 -65.75 -22.32
CA ILE A 807 -38.30 -65.25 -22.73
C ILE A 807 -37.60 -66.34 -23.53
N VAL A 808 -37.10 -65.99 -24.72
CA VAL A 808 -36.38 -66.91 -25.59
C VAL A 808 -34.88 -66.72 -25.39
N GLY A 809 -34.19 -67.76 -24.92
CA GLY A 809 -32.73 -67.79 -24.81
C GLY A 809 -32.13 -67.10 -23.59
N GLY A 810 -32.95 -66.68 -22.62
CA GLY A 810 -32.49 -66.17 -21.32
C GLY A 810 -32.26 -67.27 -20.28
N ASP A 811 -31.64 -66.89 -19.16
CA ASP A 811 -31.43 -67.76 -17.99
C ASP A 811 -31.74 -67.03 -16.66
N ASP A 812 -31.51 -67.70 -15.53
CA ASP A 812 -31.82 -67.17 -14.20
C ASP A 812 -30.85 -66.09 -13.69
N THR A 813 -29.83 -65.70 -14.48
CA THR A 813 -28.89 -64.62 -14.15
C THR A 813 -29.28 -63.29 -14.79
N GLN A 814 -30.37 -63.26 -15.56
CA GLN A 814 -30.76 -62.12 -16.38
C GLN A 814 -32.14 -61.56 -16.02
N LEU A 815 -32.30 -60.23 -16.14
CA LEU A 815 -33.61 -59.57 -16.05
C LEU A 815 -33.96 -58.85 -17.36
N TYR A 816 -35.23 -58.94 -17.73
CA TYR A 816 -35.79 -58.42 -18.97
C TYR A 816 -36.93 -57.44 -18.70
N VAL A 817 -36.92 -56.28 -19.39
CA VAL A 817 -38.11 -55.45 -19.59
C VAL A 817 -38.93 -56.11 -20.69
N SER A 818 -40.14 -56.58 -20.38
CA SER A 818 -40.97 -57.37 -21.29
C SER A 818 -42.29 -56.68 -21.59
N TYR A 819 -42.55 -56.44 -22.88
CA TYR A 819 -43.83 -55.96 -23.40
C TYR A 819 -44.67 -57.15 -23.88
N ALA A 820 -45.90 -57.26 -23.40
CA ALA A 820 -46.88 -58.21 -23.88
C ALA A 820 -47.92 -57.48 -24.74
N ALA A 821 -47.96 -57.75 -26.04
CA ALA A 821 -48.97 -57.20 -26.92
C ALA A 821 -50.37 -57.75 -26.56
N ILE A 822 -51.41 -56.93 -26.75
CA ILE A 822 -52.79 -57.44 -26.68
C ILE A 822 -52.95 -58.44 -27.83
N PRO A 823 -53.36 -59.70 -27.56
CA PRO A 823 -53.65 -60.65 -28.63
C PRO A 823 -54.72 -60.04 -29.54
N GLU A 824 -54.47 -59.99 -30.85
CA GLU A 824 -55.52 -59.59 -31.78
C GLU A 824 -56.77 -60.47 -31.53
N PRO A 825 -58.00 -59.90 -31.50
CA PRO A 825 -59.18 -60.72 -31.42
C PRO A 825 -59.13 -61.67 -32.60
N SER A 826 -58.90 -62.95 -32.33
CA SER A 826 -58.87 -63.96 -33.39
C SER A 826 -60.10 -63.76 -34.27
N ALA A 827 -59.94 -63.80 -35.59
CA ALA A 827 -61.05 -63.62 -36.53
C ALA A 827 -62.27 -64.52 -36.20
N TYR A 828 -62.06 -65.60 -35.42
CA TYR A 828 -63.11 -66.41 -34.81
C TYR A 828 -64.12 -65.64 -33.96
N SER A 829 -63.72 -64.65 -33.18
CA SER A 829 -64.64 -63.88 -32.30
C SER A 829 -65.56 -62.96 -33.10
N ALA A 830 -65.07 -62.38 -34.20
CA ALA A 830 -65.85 -61.54 -35.11
C ALA A 830 -66.80 -62.37 -36.01
N CYS A 831 -66.36 -63.57 -36.42
CA CYS A 831 -67.17 -64.49 -37.21
C CYS A 831 -68.33 -65.14 -36.42
N VAL A 832 -68.18 -65.37 -35.11
CA VAL A 832 -69.28 -65.89 -34.27
C VAL A 832 -70.37 -64.83 -34.04
N GLY A 833 -70.02 -63.55 -33.94
CA GLY A 833 -70.98 -62.44 -33.88
C GLY A 833 -71.82 -62.29 -35.16
N LEU A 834 -71.18 -62.44 -36.33
CA LEU A 834 -71.87 -62.40 -37.63
C LEU A 834 -72.67 -63.68 -37.93
N GLY A 835 -72.24 -64.84 -37.41
CA GLY A 835 -72.96 -66.11 -37.54
C GLY A 835 -74.31 -66.14 -36.80
N VAL A 836 -74.39 -65.51 -35.62
CA VAL A 836 -75.64 -65.43 -34.84
C VAL A 836 -76.63 -64.44 -35.46
N VAL A 837 -76.16 -63.35 -36.08
CA VAL A 837 -77.02 -62.41 -36.84
C VAL A 837 -77.49 -63.02 -38.17
N GLY A 838 -76.64 -63.80 -38.85
CA GLY A 838 -77.00 -64.53 -40.08
C GLY A 838 -78.09 -65.59 -39.84
N LEU A 839 -78.05 -66.32 -38.73
CA LEU A 839 -79.06 -67.34 -38.39
C LEU A 839 -80.40 -66.71 -37.94
N ALA A 840 -80.36 -65.54 -37.29
CA ALA A 840 -81.56 -64.78 -36.92
C ALA A 840 -82.27 -64.16 -38.14
N LEU A 841 -81.52 -63.72 -39.16
CA LEU A 841 -82.07 -63.24 -40.44
C LEU A 841 -82.61 -64.38 -41.33
N HIS A 842 -82.01 -65.57 -41.29
CA HIS A 842 -82.51 -66.73 -42.04
C HIS A 842 -83.84 -67.26 -41.48
N ARG A 843 -84.07 -67.19 -40.16
CA ARG A 843 -85.36 -67.57 -39.54
C ARG A 843 -86.49 -66.58 -39.80
N ARG A 844 -86.22 -65.30 -40.08
CA ARG A 844 -87.25 -64.31 -40.45
C ARG A 844 -87.73 -64.42 -41.91
N ARG A 845 -86.92 -64.97 -42.82
CA ARG A 845 -87.31 -65.16 -44.24
C ARG A 845 -88.17 -66.40 -44.54
N ARG A 846 -88.31 -67.36 -43.60
CA ARG A 846 -89.19 -68.56 -43.75
C ARG A 846 -90.60 -68.42 -43.15
N LYS A 847 -90.97 -67.25 -42.59
CA LYS A 847 -92.35 -66.97 -42.10
C LYS A 847 -93.15 -66.03 -43.02
N ALA A 848 -92.64 -65.74 -44.22
CA ALA A 848 -93.30 -64.92 -45.22
C ALA A 848 -93.23 -65.58 -46.62
N ALA A 849 -93.60 -66.86 -46.66
CA ALA A 849 -93.92 -67.62 -47.88
C ALA A 849 -95.22 -68.38 -47.62
#